data_AF-A0A317CC71-F1
#
_entry.id   AF-A0A317CC71-F1
#
_cell.length_a   1.000
_cell.length_b   1.000
_cell.length_c   1.000
_cell.angle_alpha   90.00
_cell.angle_beta   90.00
_cell.angle_gamma   90.00
#
_symmetry.space_group_name_H-M   'P 1'
#
loop_
_entity.id
_entity.type
_entity.pdbx_description
1 polymer ?
#
loop_
_entity_poly.entity_id
_entity_poly.type
_entity_poly.pdbx_seq_one_letter_code
_entity_poly.pdbx_strand_id
1 'polypeptide(L)'
;MRRLFLCFIVLLSQHVFASAAYWSEIDAHHEFEITHPSGERHEYIGRRMQFDMMAFKEHITSYSDGGDLGAFISLPTPDGQYLTFRTELDSVLSPALAARYPDIQTWKITGVGNSDAYGRIDIGPRGFHGSYYLNGNLITIDPEYQIGQPQTSLYTVFSNRANNTQSDSTFSCSTQEVEEERHDSALELSRKPSIGLRTYRLALAATGEYTQLFGGTKALALAGMTTTVNRINQIFERDFNVRLELVDDNDKLLFLDPSFDPYSSHDAVDMVAENIIAINALIGSENYDIGHVFGTGRIGGLAFIGSVCGQYKAGGVTGSNSPHGESFNVDYVAHEIGHQLGALHTFNGTQRNCTSYSRASSSAVEPGSGSTIMGYAGICGDDDLQLNTDPYFHSMSIAQVMKFTREDNGASCGAVVPSINNDPQVDAGSDYVIPEQTPFELTGSAFDIDKQHLTYSWEQVDVGTASDVHSDLGDNPLFRVWKPSPHPTRHIPRLKDLLRNKLAAGELLPLTAREMNFSLIVRDNMGGIGTDEMKVSVAATSEPFAITSNDIAEKLAPGETFDLKWNVAATNLPPINCEFVDIGFIMDKGKHTPILRNTPNDGRETVLIPKGFNPVHQENIKLSCSDNIFFAVSSTKHSITPDLPTLSIDKPRMGLNEMGEQTLIYPLLLSNKAKEKIVVNYQVTSTVAKEESFTGVVSIAVGQGTVDVEIPVNETTLEEAERVTYLVIQQSETPQFKLEETTTATNSESGGGGFDVLMVMWLLLLSYFRTANNQLWNLPMYGKPEAN
;
A
#
# COMPACT_ATOMS: atom_id res chain seq x y z
N MET A 1 -21.18 -15.19 53.90
CA MET A 1 -21.09 -15.83 52.55
C MET A 1 -21.19 -14.82 51.39
N ARG A 2 -20.60 -13.62 51.49
CA ARG A 2 -20.56 -12.63 50.39
C ARG A 2 -19.14 -12.14 50.04
N ARG A 3 -18.12 -12.63 50.76
CA ARG A 3 -16.69 -12.32 50.51
C ARG A 3 -15.89 -13.48 49.90
N LEU A 4 -16.49 -14.67 49.76
CA LEU A 4 -15.87 -15.84 49.12
C LEU A 4 -16.23 -15.99 47.63
N PHE A 5 -17.22 -15.25 47.13
CA PHE A 5 -17.65 -15.30 45.73
C PHE A 5 -16.90 -14.30 44.83
N LEU A 6 -16.24 -13.29 45.41
CA LEU A 6 -15.46 -12.31 44.64
C LEU A 6 -14.07 -12.83 44.23
N CYS A 7 -13.51 -13.79 44.96
CA CYS A 7 -12.22 -14.40 44.61
C CYS A 7 -12.33 -15.40 43.45
N PHE A 8 -13.50 -15.98 43.18
CA PHE A 8 -13.68 -16.91 42.06
C PHE A 8 -13.97 -16.20 40.72
N ILE A 9 -14.46 -14.95 40.75
CA ILE A 9 -14.74 -14.17 39.53
C ILE A 9 -13.53 -13.35 39.07
N VAL A 10 -12.58 -13.05 39.97
CA VAL A 10 -11.32 -12.37 39.62
C VAL A 10 -10.22 -13.35 39.14
N LEU A 11 -10.36 -14.65 39.41
CA LEU A 11 -9.44 -15.68 38.91
C LEU A 11 -9.84 -16.28 37.55
N LEU A 12 -11.04 -15.98 37.03
CA LEU A 12 -11.48 -16.39 35.69
C LEU A 12 -11.35 -15.30 34.61
N SER A 13 -10.84 -14.11 34.97
CA SER A 13 -10.61 -12.99 34.03
C SER A 13 -9.13 -12.70 33.76
N GLN A 14 -8.23 -13.59 34.18
CA GLN A 14 -6.79 -13.51 33.92
C GLN A 14 -6.22 -14.72 33.18
N HIS A 15 -6.98 -15.32 32.27
CA HIS A 15 -6.33 -15.92 31.09
C HIS A 15 -5.87 -14.77 30.18
N VAL A 16 -4.87 -14.02 30.65
CA VAL A 16 -3.92 -13.39 29.74
C VAL A 16 -3.35 -14.57 28.96
N PHE A 17 -3.70 -14.67 27.68
CA PHE A 17 -2.99 -15.53 26.75
C PHE A 17 -1.52 -15.10 26.83
N ALA A 18 -0.73 -15.75 27.67
CA ALA A 18 0.71 -15.68 27.59
C ALA A 18 1.03 -16.32 26.23
N SER A 19 1.21 -15.50 25.19
CA SER A 19 1.70 -16.02 23.92
C SER A 19 3.02 -16.71 24.24
N ALA A 20 3.13 -18.01 23.96
CA ALA A 20 4.43 -18.64 23.93
C ALA A 20 5.27 -17.85 22.92
N ALA A 21 6.25 -17.08 23.40
CA ALA A 21 7.07 -16.24 22.54
C ALA A 21 8.11 -17.14 21.88
N TYR A 22 7.76 -17.74 20.73
CA TYR A 22 8.71 -18.50 19.89
C TYR A 22 9.52 -17.59 18.96
N TRP A 23 9.30 -16.27 19.00
CA TRP A 23 10.09 -15.28 18.28
C TRP A 23 10.87 -14.42 19.27
N SER A 24 12.15 -14.20 19.00
CA SER A 24 13.00 -13.24 19.72
C SER A 24 13.71 -12.35 18.72
N GLU A 25 13.59 -11.03 18.88
CA GLU A 25 14.25 -10.09 17.97
C GLU A 25 15.76 -10.03 18.23
N ILE A 26 16.54 -10.14 17.15
CA ILE A 26 18.00 -10.05 17.16
C ILE A 26 18.45 -8.71 16.60
N ASP A 27 17.85 -8.25 15.49
CA ASP A 27 18.17 -6.99 14.83
C ASP A 27 16.93 -6.38 14.16
N ALA A 28 16.59 -5.15 14.54
CA ALA A 28 15.43 -4.42 14.02
C ALA A 28 15.67 -3.83 12.62
N HIS A 29 16.93 -3.68 12.23
CA HIS A 29 17.35 -3.03 10.98
C HIS A 29 18.43 -3.87 10.31
N HIS A 30 18.06 -5.09 9.98
CA HIS A 30 18.96 -6.07 9.39
C HIS A 30 19.06 -5.87 7.88
N GLU A 31 20.28 -5.63 7.39
CA GLU A 31 20.63 -5.65 5.97
C GLU A 31 21.13 -7.06 5.59
N PHE A 32 20.58 -7.63 4.52
CA PHE A 32 20.92 -8.98 4.04
C PHE A 32 20.80 -9.10 2.52
N GLU A 33 21.41 -10.13 1.94
CA GLU A 33 21.37 -10.37 0.50
C GLU A 33 20.43 -11.53 0.14
N ILE A 34 19.58 -11.34 -0.88
CA ILE A 34 18.83 -12.42 -1.53
C ILE A 34 19.44 -12.71 -2.90
N THR A 35 19.63 -13.99 -3.21
CA THR A 35 20.07 -14.43 -4.55
C THR A 35 18.86 -14.62 -5.45
N HIS A 36 18.70 -13.75 -6.46
CA HIS A 36 17.63 -13.81 -7.44
C HIS A 36 17.78 -15.01 -8.40
N PRO A 37 16.74 -15.38 -9.16
CA PRO A 37 16.79 -16.51 -10.09
C PRO A 37 17.93 -16.41 -11.14
N SER A 38 18.40 -15.20 -11.46
CA SER A 38 19.61 -14.92 -12.27
C SER A 38 20.91 -15.39 -11.64
N GLY A 39 20.95 -15.59 -10.33
CA GLY A 39 22.18 -15.77 -9.54
C GLY A 39 22.82 -14.46 -9.07
N GLU A 40 22.24 -13.30 -9.40
CA GLU A 40 22.66 -12.01 -8.84
C GLU A 40 22.19 -11.87 -7.39
N ARG A 41 22.94 -11.11 -6.59
CA ARG A 41 22.62 -10.86 -5.18
C ARG A 41 22.22 -9.42 -4.99
N HIS A 42 21.10 -9.18 -4.32
CA HIS A 42 20.58 -7.85 -4.06
C HIS A 42 20.41 -7.62 -2.56
N GLU A 43 20.63 -6.38 -2.12
CA GLU A 43 20.49 -5.94 -0.74
C GLU A 43 19.02 -5.72 -0.38
N TYR A 44 18.62 -6.28 0.75
CA TYR A 44 17.31 -6.21 1.37
C TYR A 44 17.47 -5.70 2.81
N ILE A 45 16.44 -5.01 3.29
CA ILE A 45 16.28 -4.51 4.65
C ILE A 45 15.08 -5.21 5.27
N GLY A 46 15.28 -5.77 6.46
CA GLY A 46 14.24 -6.42 7.23
C GLY A 46 14.58 -6.47 8.72
N ARG A 47 13.91 -7.38 9.42
CA ARG A 47 14.19 -7.69 10.82
C ARG A 47 14.75 -9.10 10.91
N ARG A 48 15.81 -9.26 11.70
CA ARG A 48 16.37 -10.55 12.04
C ARG A 48 15.78 -11.05 13.32
N MET A 49 15.23 -12.24 13.27
CA MET A 49 14.54 -12.90 14.37
C MET A 49 15.18 -14.24 14.65
N GLN A 50 15.24 -14.62 15.92
CA GLN A 50 15.48 -15.98 16.35
C GLN A 50 14.13 -16.68 16.55
N PHE A 51 14.02 -17.92 16.06
CA PHE A 51 12.81 -18.73 16.11
C PHE A 51 13.01 -20.02 16.89
N ASP A 52 12.14 -20.27 17.87
CA ASP A 52 12.06 -21.55 18.57
C ASP A 52 11.06 -22.48 17.87
N MET A 53 11.57 -23.24 16.91
CA MET A 53 10.80 -24.21 16.12
C MET A 53 10.16 -25.29 17.01
N MET A 54 10.80 -25.71 18.09
CA MET A 54 10.26 -26.77 18.95
C MET A 54 9.06 -26.24 19.74
N ALA A 55 9.20 -25.08 20.37
CA ALA A 55 8.10 -24.43 21.09
C ALA A 55 6.93 -24.11 20.15
N PHE A 56 7.19 -23.68 18.91
CA PHE A 56 6.14 -23.47 17.92
C PHE A 56 5.42 -24.76 17.54
N LYS A 57 6.16 -25.85 17.25
CA LYS A 57 5.57 -27.15 16.91
C LYS A 57 4.71 -27.70 18.04
N GLU A 58 5.18 -27.62 19.29
CA GLU A 58 4.39 -28.02 20.45
C GLU A 58 3.11 -27.18 20.57
N HIS A 59 3.21 -25.87 20.34
CA HIS A 59 2.06 -24.97 20.39
C HIS A 59 1.04 -25.31 19.30
N ILE A 60 1.43 -25.36 18.02
CA ILE A 60 0.48 -25.58 16.91
C ILE A 60 -0.15 -26.99 16.93
N THR A 61 0.57 -28.02 17.41
CA THR A 61 0.06 -29.40 17.51
C THR A 61 -0.80 -29.64 18.75
N SER A 62 -0.65 -28.86 19.82
CA SER A 62 -1.49 -28.98 21.03
C SER A 62 -2.98 -28.66 20.79
N TYR A 63 -3.30 -27.96 19.68
CA TYR A 63 -4.66 -27.62 19.28
C TYR A 63 -5.27 -28.58 18.24
N SER A 64 -4.48 -29.49 17.64
CA SER A 64 -5.00 -30.48 16.69
C SER A 64 -5.82 -31.62 17.34
N ASP A 65 -5.71 -31.82 18.66
CA ASP A 65 -6.42 -32.87 19.39
C ASP A 65 -7.80 -32.43 19.96
N GLY A 66 -8.23 -31.18 19.73
CA GLY A 66 -9.39 -30.59 20.41
C GLY A 66 -10.30 -29.73 19.53
N GLY A 67 -10.92 -30.31 18.49
CA GLY A 67 -12.16 -29.85 17.83
C GLY A 67 -12.25 -28.40 17.30
N ASP A 68 -12.38 -28.25 15.97
CA ASP A 68 -12.87 -27.10 15.17
C ASP A 68 -12.28 -25.69 15.37
N LEU A 69 -11.47 -25.43 16.39
CA LEU A 69 -10.85 -24.14 16.65
C LEU A 69 -9.34 -24.25 16.47
N GLY A 70 -8.85 -23.98 15.25
CA GLY A 70 -7.42 -24.02 14.95
C GLY A 70 -6.58 -23.11 15.85
N ALA A 71 -5.28 -23.42 15.97
CA ALA A 71 -4.38 -22.73 16.89
C ALA A 71 -4.28 -21.24 16.58
N PHE A 72 -4.19 -20.40 17.62
CA PHE A 72 -3.82 -19.00 17.47
C PHE A 72 -2.29 -18.85 17.53
N ILE A 73 -1.71 -18.24 16.51
CA ILE A 73 -0.27 -17.96 16.42
C ILE A 73 -0.02 -16.45 16.37
N SER A 74 1.16 -16.02 16.76
CA SER A 74 1.64 -14.65 16.73
C SER A 74 2.82 -14.57 15.78
N LEU A 75 2.71 -13.78 14.71
CA LEU A 75 3.78 -13.59 13.74
C LEU A 75 4.34 -12.17 13.82
N PRO A 76 5.66 -12.00 13.70
CA PRO A 76 6.28 -10.68 13.68
C PRO A 76 5.95 -9.96 12.38
N THR A 77 5.87 -8.63 12.48
CA THR A 77 5.68 -7.71 11.35
C THR A 77 6.96 -6.89 11.13
N PRO A 78 7.18 -6.29 9.94
CA PRO A 78 8.38 -5.50 9.69
C PRO A 78 8.53 -4.23 10.53
N ASP A 79 7.46 -3.74 11.18
CA ASP A 79 7.46 -2.45 11.89
C ASP A 79 7.76 -2.53 13.39
N GLY A 80 8.05 -3.73 13.91
CA GLY A 80 8.25 -3.94 15.34
C GLY A 80 7.18 -4.80 15.99
N GLN A 81 5.97 -4.81 15.44
CA GLN A 81 4.79 -5.38 16.10
C GLN A 81 4.63 -6.88 15.85
N TYR A 82 3.66 -7.47 16.54
CA TYR A 82 3.21 -8.83 16.37
C TYR A 82 1.73 -8.85 16.04
N LEU A 83 1.34 -9.73 15.12
CA LEU A 83 -0.04 -9.91 14.72
C LEU A 83 -0.50 -11.33 15.02
N THR A 84 -1.69 -11.45 15.61
CA THR A 84 -2.29 -12.74 15.94
C THR A 84 -3.10 -13.27 14.76
N PHE A 85 -2.86 -14.53 14.40
CA PHE A 85 -3.56 -15.25 13.36
C PHE A 85 -4.23 -16.50 13.92
N ARG A 86 -5.42 -16.81 13.40
CA ARG A 86 -6.01 -18.15 13.50
C ARG A 86 -5.43 -19.01 12.38
N THR A 87 -5.02 -20.23 12.71
CA THR A 87 -4.51 -21.22 11.75
C THR A 87 -5.61 -22.17 11.30
N GLU A 88 -5.53 -22.65 10.07
CA GLU A 88 -6.35 -23.73 9.52
C GLU A 88 -5.43 -24.69 8.78
N LEU A 89 -5.43 -25.98 9.17
CA LEU A 89 -4.60 -26.98 8.50
C LEU A 89 -5.07 -27.12 7.07
N ASP A 90 -4.15 -26.89 6.14
CA ASP A 90 -4.47 -26.78 4.74
C ASP A 90 -3.36 -27.40 3.91
N SER A 91 -3.30 -28.74 3.92
CA SER A 91 -2.22 -29.52 3.32
C SER A 91 -2.13 -29.28 1.81
N VAL A 92 -0.93 -28.98 1.33
CA VAL A 92 -0.60 -29.00 -0.11
C VAL A 92 -0.28 -30.43 -0.59
N LEU A 93 0.07 -31.32 0.32
CA LEU A 93 0.32 -32.73 0.02
C LEU A 93 -1.01 -33.48 0.07
N SER A 94 -1.25 -34.35 -0.90
CA SER A 94 -2.30 -35.36 -0.80
C SER A 94 -2.18 -36.18 0.51
N PRO A 95 -3.29 -36.74 1.02
CA PRO A 95 -3.27 -37.50 2.28
C PRO A 95 -2.23 -38.64 2.31
N ALA A 96 -2.06 -39.36 1.20
CA ALA A 96 -1.11 -40.47 1.13
C ALA A 96 0.35 -39.99 1.14
N LEU A 97 0.65 -38.86 0.48
CA LEU A 97 1.97 -38.27 0.49
C LEU A 97 2.30 -37.64 1.85
N ALA A 98 1.35 -36.92 2.46
CA ALA A 98 1.49 -36.35 3.80
C ALA A 98 1.76 -37.44 4.86
N ALA A 99 1.13 -38.62 4.74
CA ALA A 99 1.41 -39.75 5.63
C ALA A 99 2.84 -40.29 5.52
N ARG A 100 3.49 -40.16 4.34
CA ARG A 100 4.90 -40.56 4.14
C ARG A 100 5.88 -39.47 4.55
N TYR A 101 5.45 -38.20 4.51
CA TYR A 101 6.26 -37.03 4.87
C TYR A 101 5.57 -36.18 5.95
N PRO A 102 5.31 -36.74 7.16
CA PRO A 102 4.49 -36.07 8.19
C PRO A 102 5.14 -34.81 8.78
N ASP A 103 6.45 -34.63 8.56
CA ASP A 103 7.19 -33.44 8.99
C ASP A 103 6.93 -32.22 8.10
N ILE A 104 6.29 -32.39 6.93
CA ILE A 104 5.93 -31.32 5.98
C ILE A 104 4.44 -31.00 6.15
N GLN A 105 4.13 -29.80 6.63
CA GLN A 105 2.77 -29.36 6.91
C GLN A 105 2.57 -27.90 6.48
N THR A 106 1.36 -27.57 6.04
CA THR A 106 0.99 -26.25 5.52
C THR A 106 -0.34 -25.79 6.13
N TRP A 107 -0.47 -24.49 6.36
CA TRP A 107 -1.68 -23.89 6.95
C TRP A 107 -2.07 -22.61 6.23
N LYS A 108 -3.37 -22.34 6.18
CA LYS A 108 -3.91 -20.99 5.98
C LYS A 108 -3.89 -20.23 7.31
N ILE A 109 -3.69 -18.93 7.23
CA ILE A 109 -3.72 -18.04 8.40
C ILE A 109 -4.61 -16.82 8.14
N THR A 110 -5.43 -16.48 9.12
CA THR A 110 -6.33 -15.31 9.07
C THR A 110 -6.13 -14.45 10.31
N GLY A 111 -5.92 -13.16 10.11
CA GLY A 111 -5.72 -12.18 11.18
C GLY A 111 -6.93 -12.08 12.09
N VAL A 112 -6.66 -11.88 13.38
CA VAL A 112 -7.70 -11.74 14.41
C VAL A 112 -7.85 -10.27 14.80
N GLY A 113 -9.06 -9.85 15.15
CA GLY A 113 -9.31 -8.53 15.74
C GLY A 113 -9.39 -7.39 14.72
N ASN A 114 -10.21 -7.55 13.67
CA ASN A 114 -10.38 -6.57 12.57
C ASN A 114 -9.07 -6.27 11.81
N SER A 115 -8.16 -7.23 11.76
CA SER A 115 -7.02 -7.18 10.86
C SER A 115 -7.44 -7.73 9.49
N ASP A 116 -7.05 -7.02 8.43
CA ASP A 116 -7.19 -7.46 7.04
C ASP A 116 -6.11 -8.48 6.63
N ALA A 117 -5.31 -8.97 7.58
CA ALA A 117 -4.20 -9.83 7.28
C ALA A 117 -4.63 -11.26 7.01
N TYR A 118 -4.07 -11.85 5.96
CA TYR A 118 -4.31 -13.24 5.60
C TYR A 118 -3.09 -13.81 4.88
N GLY A 119 -2.90 -15.11 4.94
CA GLY A 119 -1.70 -15.70 4.38
C GLY A 119 -1.62 -17.20 4.53
N ARG A 120 -0.42 -17.72 4.31
CA ARG A 120 -0.09 -19.13 4.43
C ARG A 120 1.25 -19.29 5.14
N ILE A 121 1.36 -20.37 5.91
CA ILE A 121 2.61 -20.77 6.56
C ILE A 121 2.90 -22.24 6.23
N ASP A 122 4.16 -22.63 6.32
CA ASP A 122 4.58 -24.01 6.21
C ASP A 122 5.72 -24.35 7.18
N ILE A 123 5.76 -25.61 7.58
CA ILE A 123 6.84 -26.19 8.36
C ILE A 123 7.31 -27.44 7.66
N GLY A 124 8.63 -27.58 7.54
CA GLY A 124 9.26 -28.77 6.98
C GLY A 124 10.69 -28.97 7.49
N PRO A 125 11.41 -29.98 6.96
CA PRO A 125 12.85 -30.15 7.18
C PRO A 125 13.69 -28.97 6.61
N ARG A 126 13.04 -28.03 5.93
CA ARG A 126 13.61 -26.76 5.44
C ARG A 126 13.25 -25.54 6.28
N GLY A 127 12.46 -25.69 7.34
CA GLY A 127 12.27 -24.68 8.37
C GLY A 127 10.83 -24.22 8.43
N PHE A 128 10.61 -23.05 9.03
CA PHE A 128 9.34 -22.35 8.98
C PHE A 128 9.36 -21.41 7.78
N HIS A 129 8.26 -21.27 7.05
CA HIS A 129 8.13 -20.19 6.08
C HIS A 129 6.76 -19.54 6.26
N GLY A 130 6.70 -18.23 6.10
CA GLY A 130 5.47 -17.45 6.23
C GLY A 130 5.31 -16.43 5.11
N SER A 131 4.09 -16.37 4.58
CA SER A 131 3.64 -15.43 3.56
C SER A 131 2.33 -14.83 3.99
N TYR A 132 2.24 -13.53 4.22
CA TYR A 132 0.94 -12.93 4.50
C TYR A 132 0.83 -11.50 4.00
N TYR A 133 -0.38 -11.12 3.58
CA TYR A 133 -0.69 -9.74 3.26
C TYR A 133 -1.02 -8.99 4.54
N LEU A 134 -0.54 -7.76 4.62
CA LEU A 134 -0.89 -6.79 5.67
C LEU A 134 -1.05 -5.43 5.01
N ASN A 135 -2.26 -4.86 5.05
CA ASN A 135 -2.57 -3.59 4.38
C ASN A 135 -2.15 -3.59 2.89
N GLY A 136 -2.42 -4.68 2.18
CA GLY A 136 -2.07 -4.87 0.77
C GLY A 136 -0.57 -5.07 0.47
N ASN A 137 0.29 -5.17 1.50
CA ASN A 137 1.72 -5.47 1.32
C ASN A 137 1.99 -6.93 1.65
N LEU A 138 2.71 -7.64 0.77
CA LEU A 138 3.21 -8.97 1.07
C LEU A 138 4.37 -8.89 2.08
N ILE A 139 4.22 -9.63 3.18
CA ILE A 139 5.22 -9.85 4.20
C ILE A 139 5.72 -11.27 4.08
N THR A 140 7.05 -11.41 4.06
CA THR A 140 7.74 -12.69 3.97
C THR A 140 8.52 -12.94 5.26
N ILE A 141 8.41 -14.17 5.76
CA ILE A 141 9.19 -14.69 6.88
C ILE A 141 9.90 -15.94 6.39
N ASP A 142 11.20 -15.83 6.16
CA ASP A 142 12.00 -16.93 5.63
C ASP A 142 13.25 -17.16 6.48
N PRO A 143 13.71 -18.41 6.57
CA PRO A 143 14.91 -18.76 7.32
C PRO A 143 16.16 -18.18 6.65
N GLU A 144 17.10 -17.72 7.46
CA GLU A 144 18.41 -17.32 6.98
C GLU A 144 19.28 -18.55 6.74
N TYR A 145 19.21 -19.11 5.54
CA TYR A 145 20.25 -19.97 5.03
C TYR A 145 20.35 -19.89 3.51
N GLN A 146 21.53 -20.20 3.00
CA GLN A 146 21.74 -20.47 1.59
C GLN A 146 21.44 -21.93 1.31
N ILE A 147 20.75 -22.23 0.22
CA ILE A 147 20.47 -23.61 -0.18
C ILE A 147 21.77 -24.46 -0.13
N GLY A 148 21.68 -25.64 0.48
CA GLY A 148 22.83 -26.53 0.71
C GLY A 148 23.56 -26.33 2.04
N GLN A 149 23.15 -25.36 2.88
CA GLN A 149 23.69 -25.15 4.23
C GLN A 149 22.76 -25.71 5.33
N PRO A 150 23.29 -26.03 6.52
CA PRO A 150 22.48 -26.45 7.66
C PRO A 150 21.44 -25.39 8.05
N GLN A 151 20.28 -25.85 8.52
CA GLN A 151 19.24 -24.96 9.02
C GLN A 151 19.75 -24.10 10.19
N THR A 152 19.37 -22.84 10.19
CA THR A 152 19.60 -21.93 11.31
C THR A 152 18.30 -21.72 12.08
N SER A 153 18.40 -21.24 13.32
CA SER A 153 17.27 -20.69 14.07
C SER A 153 17.02 -19.22 13.77
N LEU A 154 17.67 -18.67 12.74
CA LEU A 154 17.62 -17.26 12.37
C LEU A 154 16.72 -17.08 11.15
N TYR A 155 15.91 -16.03 11.17
CA TYR A 155 14.86 -15.75 10.20
C TYR A 155 14.85 -14.27 9.87
N THR A 156 14.52 -13.96 8.62
CA THR A 156 14.27 -12.59 8.18
C THR A 156 12.78 -12.35 8.06
N VAL A 157 12.33 -11.20 8.54
CA VAL A 157 10.97 -10.68 8.36
C VAL A 157 11.09 -9.41 7.54
N PHE A 158 10.54 -9.40 6.34
CA PHE A 158 10.70 -8.26 5.44
C PHE A 158 9.44 -8.00 4.62
N SER A 159 9.29 -6.75 4.19
CA SER A 159 8.26 -6.37 3.24
C SER A 159 8.83 -6.40 1.83
N ASN A 160 8.19 -7.15 0.93
CA ASN A 160 8.57 -7.16 -0.49
C ASN A 160 8.43 -5.77 -1.12
N ARG A 161 7.52 -4.93 -0.59
CA ARG A 161 7.37 -3.54 -1.04
C ARG A 161 8.56 -2.66 -0.67
N ALA A 162 9.08 -2.80 0.54
CA ALA A 162 10.23 -2.01 1.00
C ALA A 162 11.53 -2.40 0.27
N ASN A 163 11.57 -3.62 -0.27
CA ASN A 163 12.74 -4.22 -0.89
C ASN A 163 12.57 -4.50 -2.39
N ASN A 164 11.78 -3.68 -3.08
CA ASN A 164 11.66 -3.77 -4.54
C ASN A 164 12.91 -3.15 -5.20
N THR A 165 14.08 -3.71 -4.92
CA THR A 165 15.40 -3.26 -5.33
C THR A 165 15.98 -4.25 -6.33
N GLN A 166 15.73 -3.96 -7.61
CA GLN A 166 16.37 -4.54 -8.80
C GLN A 166 15.77 -5.83 -9.39
N SER A 167 15.79 -5.91 -10.73
CA SER A 167 15.11 -6.93 -11.54
C SER A 167 16.03 -8.09 -11.88
N ASP A 168 15.44 -9.27 -12.05
CA ASP A 168 16.13 -10.40 -12.66
C ASP A 168 16.10 -10.25 -14.18
N SER A 169 17.21 -9.79 -14.78
CA SER A 169 17.33 -9.60 -16.23
C SER A 169 17.33 -10.88 -17.07
N THR A 170 17.18 -12.06 -16.45
CA THR A 170 17.47 -13.36 -17.07
C THR A 170 16.29 -14.29 -17.17
N PHE A 171 15.11 -13.86 -16.69
CA PHE A 171 13.86 -14.55 -16.99
C PHE A 171 13.57 -14.45 -18.50
N SER A 172 13.34 -15.59 -19.12
CA SER A 172 12.78 -15.69 -20.47
C SER A 172 11.70 -16.75 -20.43
N CYS A 173 10.50 -16.40 -20.88
CA CYS A 173 9.43 -17.35 -21.11
C CYS A 173 9.27 -17.59 -22.62
N SER A 174 8.93 -18.81 -22.99
CA SER A 174 8.52 -19.19 -24.33
C SER A 174 7.27 -20.06 -24.23
N THR A 175 6.37 -20.00 -25.20
CA THR A 175 5.12 -20.77 -25.19
C THR A 175 5.06 -21.66 -26.44
N GLN A 176 4.35 -22.79 -26.34
CA GLN A 176 3.97 -23.59 -27.51
C GLN A 176 2.49 -23.35 -27.83
N GLU A 177 2.23 -22.74 -28.99
CA GLU A 177 0.94 -22.17 -29.39
C GLU A 177 -0.20 -23.19 -29.45
N VAL A 178 -1.38 -22.73 -29.01
CA VAL A 178 -2.71 -23.20 -29.43
C VAL A 178 -3.40 -21.97 -30.06
N GLU A 179 -4.17 -22.16 -31.14
CA GLU A 179 -4.77 -21.06 -31.94
C GLU A 179 -5.38 -19.93 -31.08
N GLU A 180 -4.97 -18.68 -31.34
CA GLU A 180 -5.48 -17.48 -30.69
C GLU A 180 -6.92 -17.18 -31.13
N GLU A 181 -7.92 -17.44 -30.27
CA GLU A 181 -9.28 -16.92 -30.46
C GLU A 181 -9.50 -15.63 -29.65
N ARG A 182 -10.16 -14.63 -30.26
CA ARG A 182 -10.55 -13.37 -29.57
C ARG A 182 -11.55 -13.65 -28.46
N HIS A 183 -11.33 -13.08 -27.28
CA HIS A 183 -12.04 -13.41 -26.04
C HIS A 183 -12.86 -12.25 -25.43
N ASP A 184 -13.68 -11.56 -26.23
CA ASP A 184 -14.66 -10.61 -25.69
C ASP A 184 -15.63 -11.28 -24.68
N SER A 185 -15.78 -12.61 -24.74
CA SER A 185 -16.63 -13.40 -23.84
C SER A 185 -16.00 -13.75 -22.48
N ALA A 186 -14.70 -13.50 -22.27
CA ALA A 186 -14.00 -13.95 -21.06
C ALA A 186 -14.24 -13.01 -19.86
N LEU A 187 -14.29 -11.70 -20.09
CA LEU A 187 -14.58 -10.69 -19.06
C LEU A 187 -16.04 -10.75 -18.58
N GLU A 188 -16.98 -11.04 -19.50
CA GLU A 188 -18.36 -11.37 -19.12
C GLU A 188 -18.44 -12.63 -18.23
N LEU A 189 -17.45 -13.52 -18.35
CA LEU A 189 -17.40 -14.74 -17.55
C LEU A 189 -16.87 -14.53 -16.14
N SER A 190 -15.97 -13.57 -15.92
CA SER A 190 -15.52 -13.21 -14.58
C SER A 190 -16.63 -12.60 -13.73
N ARG A 191 -17.73 -12.14 -14.36
CA ARG A 191 -18.95 -11.69 -13.69
C ARG A 191 -19.86 -12.83 -13.19
N LYS A 192 -19.61 -14.08 -13.63
CA LYS A 192 -20.42 -15.22 -13.17
C LYS A 192 -19.93 -15.68 -11.77
N PRO A 193 -20.87 -15.88 -10.82
CA PRO A 193 -20.53 -16.38 -9.50
C PRO A 193 -19.70 -17.65 -9.54
N SER A 194 -18.66 -17.71 -8.72
CA SER A 194 -17.83 -18.89 -8.51
C SER A 194 -18.68 -20.09 -8.07
N ILE A 195 -18.44 -21.26 -8.68
CA ILE A 195 -19.15 -22.50 -8.35
C ILE A 195 -18.52 -23.27 -7.17
N GLY A 196 -17.40 -22.78 -6.65
CA GLY A 196 -16.61 -23.43 -5.59
C GLY A 196 -15.12 -23.48 -5.90
N LEU A 197 -14.31 -23.83 -4.90
CA LEU A 197 -12.86 -23.97 -5.02
C LEU A 197 -12.52 -25.22 -5.84
N ARG A 198 -11.80 -25.05 -6.95
CA ARG A 198 -11.35 -26.18 -7.78
C ARG A 198 -9.93 -26.60 -7.39
N THR A 199 -9.77 -27.83 -6.93
CA THR A 199 -8.47 -28.43 -6.61
C THR A 199 -8.00 -29.32 -7.75
N TYR A 200 -6.87 -28.98 -8.37
CA TYR A 200 -6.18 -29.82 -9.34
C TYR A 200 -5.07 -30.62 -8.66
N ARG A 201 -4.96 -31.89 -9.02
CA ARG A 201 -3.86 -32.76 -8.61
C ARG A 201 -2.62 -32.46 -9.47
N LEU A 202 -1.60 -31.90 -8.83
CA LEU A 202 -0.33 -31.53 -9.43
C LEU A 202 0.70 -32.66 -9.28
N ALA A 203 1.20 -33.15 -10.41
CA ALA A 203 2.39 -33.99 -10.49
C ALA A 203 3.62 -33.10 -10.75
N LEU A 204 4.39 -32.81 -9.70
CA LEU A 204 5.52 -31.90 -9.75
C LEU A 204 6.84 -32.69 -9.69
N ALA A 205 7.57 -32.71 -10.79
CA ALA A 205 8.87 -33.34 -10.89
C ALA A 205 10.01 -32.38 -10.53
N ALA A 206 11.16 -32.96 -10.16
CA ALA A 206 12.39 -32.21 -9.92
C ALA A 206 13.57 -32.97 -10.51
N THR A 207 14.42 -32.28 -11.29
CA THR A 207 15.65 -32.89 -11.83
C THR A 207 16.60 -33.32 -10.70
N GLY A 208 17.58 -34.14 -11.06
CA GLY A 208 18.67 -34.53 -10.17
C GLY A 208 19.44 -33.33 -9.64
N GLU A 209 19.69 -32.34 -10.49
CA GLU A 209 20.41 -31.11 -10.11
C GLU A 209 19.60 -30.29 -9.10
N TYR A 210 18.29 -30.13 -9.34
CA TYR A 210 17.41 -29.46 -8.38
C TYR A 210 17.45 -30.20 -7.03
N THR A 211 17.25 -31.51 -7.03
CA THR A 211 17.22 -32.27 -5.77
C THR A 211 18.55 -32.22 -5.03
N GLN A 212 19.68 -32.27 -5.73
CA GLN A 212 21.01 -32.10 -5.14
C GLN A 212 21.20 -30.71 -4.54
N LEU A 213 20.76 -29.66 -5.24
CA LEU A 213 20.79 -28.29 -4.74
C LEU A 213 20.09 -28.21 -3.38
N PHE A 214 18.88 -28.76 -3.24
CA PHE A 214 18.12 -28.78 -1.98
C PHE A 214 18.65 -29.76 -0.93
N GLY A 215 19.87 -30.30 -1.06
CA GLY A 215 20.51 -31.15 -0.05
C GLY A 215 20.46 -32.64 -0.35
N GLY A 216 20.09 -33.03 -1.58
CA GLY A 216 20.27 -34.39 -2.10
C GLY A 216 19.31 -35.44 -1.55
N THR A 217 18.22 -35.02 -0.88
CA THR A 217 17.19 -35.95 -0.41
C THR A 217 15.81 -35.56 -0.93
N LYS A 218 14.97 -36.57 -1.15
CA LYS A 218 13.57 -36.36 -1.54
C LYS A 218 12.80 -35.50 -0.54
N ALA A 219 13.04 -35.67 0.76
CA ALA A 219 12.34 -34.91 1.80
C ALA A 219 12.64 -33.41 1.74
N LEU A 220 13.90 -33.03 1.49
CA LEU A 220 14.28 -31.62 1.40
C LEU A 220 13.82 -30.97 0.09
N ALA A 221 13.93 -31.68 -1.04
CA ALA A 221 13.41 -31.21 -2.32
C ALA A 221 11.89 -31.04 -2.27
N LEU A 222 11.17 -32.05 -1.75
CA LEU A 222 9.72 -31.99 -1.56
C LEU A 222 9.31 -30.83 -0.65
N ALA A 223 10.05 -30.57 0.43
CA ALA A 223 9.77 -29.44 1.31
C ALA A 223 9.89 -28.10 0.57
N GLY A 224 10.93 -27.91 -0.26
CA GLY A 224 11.07 -26.69 -1.07
C GLY A 224 9.95 -26.53 -2.10
N MET A 225 9.62 -27.60 -2.81
CA MET A 225 8.50 -27.62 -3.76
C MET A 225 7.16 -27.32 -3.06
N THR A 226 6.98 -27.85 -1.85
CA THR A 226 5.78 -27.59 -1.04
C THR A 226 5.69 -26.12 -0.66
N THR A 227 6.77 -25.49 -0.23
CA THR A 227 6.78 -24.05 0.05
C THR A 227 6.37 -23.26 -1.19
N THR A 228 6.94 -23.55 -2.37
CA THR A 228 6.55 -22.88 -3.63
C THR A 228 5.07 -23.06 -3.96
N VAL A 229 4.55 -24.29 -3.91
CA VAL A 229 3.13 -24.56 -4.20
C VAL A 229 2.22 -23.89 -3.16
N ASN A 230 2.63 -23.86 -1.89
CA ASN A 230 1.92 -23.18 -0.82
C ASN A 230 1.85 -21.66 -1.08
N ARG A 231 2.92 -21.04 -1.58
CA ARG A 231 2.97 -19.61 -1.93
C ARG A 231 2.06 -19.28 -3.10
N ILE A 232 2.15 -20.02 -4.20
CA ILE A 232 1.33 -19.75 -5.39
C ILE A 232 -0.16 -20.07 -5.17
N ASN A 233 -0.49 -21.05 -4.31
CA ASN A 233 -1.89 -21.30 -3.92
C ASN A 233 -2.52 -20.07 -3.23
N GLN A 234 -1.75 -19.26 -2.50
CA GLN A 234 -2.27 -18.00 -1.94
C GLN A 234 -2.78 -17.04 -3.03
N ILE A 235 -2.11 -17.03 -4.19
CA ILE A 235 -2.44 -16.17 -5.33
C ILE A 235 -3.57 -16.80 -6.15
N PHE A 236 -3.46 -18.09 -6.47
CA PHE A 236 -4.42 -18.79 -7.33
C PHE A 236 -5.79 -18.97 -6.68
N GLU A 237 -5.83 -19.21 -5.37
CA GLU A 237 -7.10 -19.25 -4.65
C GLU A 237 -7.77 -17.88 -4.65
N ARG A 238 -7.00 -16.79 -4.46
CA ARG A 238 -7.52 -15.42 -4.49
C ARG A 238 -8.00 -15.00 -5.88
N ASP A 239 -7.20 -15.23 -6.92
CA ASP A 239 -7.42 -14.67 -8.25
C ASP A 239 -8.21 -15.61 -9.19
N PHE A 240 -8.24 -16.93 -8.93
CA PHE A 240 -8.90 -17.90 -9.82
C PHE A 240 -9.88 -18.84 -9.11
N ASN A 241 -9.88 -18.85 -7.77
CA ASN A 241 -10.50 -19.91 -6.96
C ASN A 241 -10.02 -21.31 -7.36
N VAL A 242 -8.70 -21.43 -7.60
CA VAL A 242 -8.01 -22.68 -7.96
C VAL A 242 -6.96 -23.01 -6.90
N ARG A 243 -6.84 -24.29 -6.58
CA ARG A 243 -5.82 -24.84 -5.68
C ARG A 243 -5.06 -25.98 -6.36
N LEU A 244 -3.78 -26.08 -6.05
CA LEU A 244 -2.91 -27.18 -6.43
C LEU A 244 -2.63 -28.08 -5.24
N GLU A 245 -2.79 -29.39 -5.42
CA GLU A 245 -2.46 -30.43 -4.44
C GLU A 245 -1.48 -31.44 -5.04
N LEU A 246 -0.36 -31.72 -4.37
CA LEU A 246 0.63 -32.68 -4.82
C LEU A 246 0.09 -34.11 -4.76
N VAL A 247 0.21 -34.85 -5.88
CA VAL A 247 -0.30 -36.21 -6.04
C VAL A 247 0.27 -37.22 -5.04
N ASP A 248 -0.48 -38.30 -4.82
CA ASP A 248 -0.16 -39.37 -3.86
C ASP A 248 1.28 -39.87 -3.96
N ASP A 249 1.81 -40.03 -5.17
CA ASP A 249 3.11 -40.62 -5.48
C ASP A 249 4.16 -39.61 -5.96
N ASN A 250 4.02 -38.32 -5.62
CA ASN A 250 4.90 -37.27 -6.13
C ASN A 250 6.39 -37.50 -5.82
N ASP A 251 6.71 -38.20 -4.73
CA ASP A 251 8.09 -38.54 -4.39
C ASP A 251 8.77 -39.46 -5.42
N LYS A 252 8.03 -40.14 -6.30
CA LYS A 252 8.60 -40.87 -7.45
C LYS A 252 9.19 -39.94 -8.51
N LEU A 253 8.76 -38.68 -8.56
CA LEU A 253 9.21 -37.68 -9.53
C LEU A 253 10.41 -36.84 -9.05
N LEU A 254 10.95 -37.18 -7.87
CA LEU A 254 12.11 -36.52 -7.28
C LEU A 254 13.36 -37.35 -7.57
N PHE A 255 14.11 -36.96 -8.60
CA PHE A 255 15.31 -37.66 -9.01
C PHE A 255 16.51 -37.20 -8.19
N LEU A 256 17.33 -38.14 -7.68
CA LEU A 256 18.45 -37.81 -6.78
C LEU A 256 19.79 -37.66 -7.52
N ASP A 257 19.92 -38.26 -8.70
CA ASP A 257 21.15 -38.29 -9.48
C ASP A 257 20.87 -37.72 -10.88
N PRO A 258 21.50 -36.58 -11.25
CA PRO A 258 21.44 -35.99 -12.58
C PRO A 258 21.72 -36.97 -13.72
N SER A 259 22.55 -37.99 -13.46
CA SER A 259 22.95 -38.96 -14.48
C SER A 259 21.87 -40.00 -14.78
N PHE A 260 20.83 -40.09 -13.94
CA PHE A 260 19.77 -41.10 -14.02
C PHE A 260 18.37 -40.49 -14.02
N ASP A 261 18.25 -39.17 -14.09
CA ASP A 261 16.98 -38.52 -14.33
C ASP A 261 16.62 -38.57 -15.84
N PRO A 262 15.35 -38.37 -16.20
CA PRO A 262 14.90 -38.45 -17.58
C PRO A 262 15.05 -37.12 -18.34
N TYR A 263 15.77 -36.12 -17.79
CA TYR A 263 15.72 -34.74 -18.26
C TYR A 263 17.01 -34.27 -18.92
N SER A 264 16.83 -33.54 -20.01
CA SER A 264 17.84 -32.73 -20.65
C SER A 264 17.90 -31.36 -19.95
N SER A 265 18.41 -31.32 -18.71
CA SER A 265 18.31 -30.21 -17.71
C SER A 265 18.78 -28.80 -18.13
N HIS A 266 19.17 -28.58 -19.39
CA HIS A 266 19.62 -27.30 -19.93
C HIS A 266 18.76 -26.80 -21.11
N ASP A 267 17.70 -27.51 -21.48
CA ASP A 267 16.80 -27.15 -22.58
C ASP A 267 15.33 -27.27 -22.15
N ALA A 268 14.66 -26.12 -22.00
CA ALA A 268 13.25 -26.07 -21.58
C ALA A 268 12.29 -26.74 -22.58
N VAL A 269 12.61 -26.73 -23.88
CA VAL A 269 11.77 -27.34 -24.93
C VAL A 269 11.81 -28.86 -24.81
N ASP A 270 13.01 -29.43 -24.68
CA ASP A 270 13.18 -30.88 -24.52
C ASP A 270 12.59 -31.34 -23.18
N MET A 271 12.86 -30.62 -22.09
CA MET A 271 12.36 -30.95 -20.76
C MET A 271 10.83 -31.03 -20.69
N VAL A 272 10.12 -30.17 -21.42
CA VAL A 272 8.65 -30.20 -21.44
C VAL A 272 8.11 -31.47 -22.10
N ALA A 273 8.71 -31.92 -23.20
CA ALA A 273 8.33 -33.18 -23.84
C ALA A 273 8.70 -34.40 -22.97
N GLU A 274 9.89 -34.38 -22.38
CA GLU A 274 10.38 -35.42 -21.48
C GLU A 274 9.52 -35.53 -20.21
N ASN A 275 9.06 -34.40 -19.65
CA ASN A 275 8.22 -34.38 -18.45
C ASN A 275 6.87 -35.06 -18.67
N ILE A 276 6.24 -34.83 -19.84
CA ILE A 276 5.01 -35.53 -20.19
C ILE A 276 5.21 -37.03 -20.20
N ILE A 277 6.31 -37.51 -20.77
CA ILE A 277 6.65 -38.93 -20.84
C ILE A 277 6.93 -39.48 -19.44
N ALA A 278 7.77 -38.80 -18.65
CA ALA A 278 8.20 -39.22 -17.33
C ALA A 278 7.02 -39.31 -16.35
N ILE A 279 6.19 -38.26 -16.27
CA ILE A 279 5.03 -38.24 -15.38
C ILE A 279 4.01 -39.31 -15.78
N ASN A 280 3.72 -39.46 -17.08
CA ASN A 280 2.80 -40.50 -17.55
C ASN A 280 3.30 -41.91 -17.23
N ALA A 281 4.61 -42.15 -17.31
CA ALA A 281 5.19 -43.47 -17.00
C ALA A 281 5.21 -43.78 -15.50
N LEU A 282 5.48 -42.78 -14.65
CA LEU A 282 5.71 -42.98 -13.21
C LEU A 282 4.45 -42.82 -12.34
N ILE A 283 3.57 -41.88 -12.72
CA ILE A 283 2.33 -41.57 -11.99
C ILE A 283 1.12 -42.16 -12.70
N GLY A 284 1.11 -42.17 -14.04
CA GLY A 284 -0.03 -42.58 -14.85
C GLY A 284 -0.98 -41.41 -15.12
N SER A 285 -1.42 -41.25 -16.37
CA SER A 285 -2.20 -40.09 -16.84
C SER A 285 -3.51 -39.86 -16.09
N GLU A 286 -4.14 -40.87 -15.50
CA GLU A 286 -5.40 -40.73 -14.74
C GLU A 286 -5.20 -40.17 -13.32
N ASN A 287 -3.96 -40.20 -12.82
CA ASN A 287 -3.64 -39.91 -11.43
C ASN A 287 -3.21 -38.46 -11.17
N TYR A 288 -3.25 -37.61 -12.19
CA TYR A 288 -2.92 -36.19 -12.08
C TYR A 288 -3.70 -35.35 -13.10
N ASP A 289 -3.84 -34.06 -12.83
CA ASP A 289 -4.62 -33.10 -13.60
C ASP A 289 -3.73 -32.08 -14.32
N ILE A 290 -2.60 -31.74 -13.69
CA ILE A 290 -1.54 -30.87 -14.19
C ILE A 290 -0.18 -31.46 -13.80
N GLY A 291 0.82 -31.35 -14.68
CA GLY A 291 2.19 -31.75 -14.39
C GLY A 291 3.18 -30.67 -14.78
N HIS A 292 4.27 -30.58 -14.02
CA HIS A 292 5.29 -29.54 -14.18
C HIS A 292 6.63 -30.07 -13.68
N VAL A 293 7.76 -29.58 -14.19
CA VAL A 293 9.11 -29.97 -13.72
C VAL A 293 9.91 -28.75 -13.28
N PHE A 294 10.59 -28.87 -12.14
CA PHE A 294 11.59 -27.90 -11.69
C PHE A 294 13.00 -28.35 -12.03
N GLY A 295 13.74 -27.45 -12.67
CA GLY A 295 15.16 -27.61 -12.99
C GLY A 295 16.02 -26.52 -12.37
N THR A 296 17.32 -26.59 -12.67
CA THR A 296 18.29 -25.55 -12.32
C THR A 296 18.90 -24.94 -13.57
N GLY A 297 19.58 -23.81 -13.45
CA GLY A 297 20.27 -23.15 -14.57
C GLY A 297 19.39 -22.11 -15.26
N ARG A 298 19.95 -21.41 -16.25
CA ARG A 298 19.26 -20.33 -16.98
C ARG A 298 18.34 -20.84 -18.08
N ILE A 299 17.43 -21.78 -17.75
CA ILE A 299 16.48 -22.34 -18.72
C ILE A 299 15.18 -21.52 -18.81
N GLY A 300 14.88 -20.68 -17.80
CA GLY A 300 13.68 -19.85 -17.79
C GLY A 300 12.43 -20.68 -17.52
N GLY A 301 11.36 -20.39 -18.26
CA GLY A 301 10.11 -21.14 -18.19
C GLY A 301 9.55 -21.45 -19.57
N LEU A 302 8.84 -22.57 -19.67
CA LEU A 302 8.07 -22.93 -20.85
C LEU A 302 6.87 -23.77 -20.46
N ALA A 303 5.70 -23.43 -21.01
CA ALA A 303 4.47 -24.17 -20.79
C ALA A 303 3.60 -24.25 -22.05
N PHE A 304 2.88 -25.37 -22.18
CA PHE A 304 1.73 -25.43 -23.06
C PHE A 304 0.58 -24.62 -22.46
N ILE A 305 0.02 -23.71 -23.26
CA ILE A 305 -1.10 -22.87 -22.83
C ILE A 305 -2.37 -23.71 -22.73
N GLY A 306 -3.14 -23.56 -21.64
CA GLY A 306 -4.42 -24.24 -21.46
C GLY A 306 -4.31 -25.77 -21.47
N SER A 307 -3.21 -26.31 -20.96
CA SER A 307 -2.91 -27.74 -21.08
C SER A 307 -3.58 -28.62 -20.03
N VAL A 308 -4.01 -28.04 -18.90
CA VAL A 308 -4.58 -28.81 -17.77
C VAL A 308 -5.75 -29.69 -18.23
N CYS A 309 -5.85 -30.88 -17.65
CA CYS A 309 -6.78 -31.95 -18.04
C CYS A 309 -6.61 -32.50 -19.48
N GLY A 310 -5.70 -31.95 -20.29
CA GLY A 310 -5.51 -32.32 -21.69
C GLY A 310 -4.47 -33.42 -21.92
N GLN A 311 -4.13 -33.65 -23.19
CA GLN A 311 -3.07 -34.60 -23.59
C GLN A 311 -1.67 -34.13 -23.18
N TYR A 312 -1.44 -32.81 -23.23
CA TYR A 312 -0.17 -32.18 -22.88
C TYR A 312 -0.13 -31.64 -21.45
N LYS A 313 -1.02 -32.14 -20.56
CA LYS A 313 -1.23 -31.59 -19.21
C LYS A 313 -0.01 -31.61 -18.28
N ALA A 314 1.04 -32.37 -18.62
CA ALA A 314 2.33 -32.38 -17.94
C ALA A 314 3.40 -31.50 -18.60
N GLY A 315 3.05 -30.74 -19.63
CA GLY A 315 4.01 -29.99 -20.43
C GLY A 315 4.28 -28.59 -19.88
N GLY A 316 4.95 -28.52 -18.73
CA GLY A 316 5.42 -27.28 -18.13
C GLY A 316 6.76 -27.46 -17.45
N VAL A 317 7.65 -26.47 -17.56
CA VAL A 317 8.96 -26.43 -16.90
C VAL A 317 9.22 -25.04 -16.35
N THR A 318 9.90 -25.01 -15.22
CA THR A 318 10.51 -23.81 -14.65
C THR A 318 11.90 -24.14 -14.15
N GLY A 319 12.90 -23.33 -14.48
CA GLY A 319 14.24 -23.47 -13.93
C GLY A 319 15.01 -22.16 -13.85
N SER A 320 15.84 -22.07 -12.82
CA SER A 320 16.68 -20.90 -12.59
C SER A 320 17.98 -21.27 -11.87
N ASN A 321 18.94 -20.34 -11.75
CA ASN A 321 20.16 -20.56 -10.96
C ASN A 321 19.87 -20.58 -9.45
N SER A 322 18.72 -20.07 -9.05
CA SER A 322 18.29 -19.92 -7.65
C SER A 322 16.79 -20.24 -7.56
N PRO A 323 16.38 -21.52 -7.67
CA PRO A 323 14.98 -21.89 -7.82
C PRO A 323 14.22 -21.88 -6.48
N HIS A 324 14.22 -20.74 -5.80
CA HIS A 324 13.55 -20.49 -4.52
C HIS A 324 13.30 -18.99 -4.31
N GLY A 325 12.52 -18.67 -3.28
CA GLY A 325 12.17 -17.30 -2.93
C GLY A 325 11.08 -16.72 -3.84
N GLU A 326 10.65 -15.50 -3.52
CA GLU A 326 9.45 -14.92 -4.11
C GLU A 326 9.56 -14.65 -5.61
N SER A 327 10.70 -14.17 -6.11
CA SER A 327 10.88 -14.01 -7.56
C SER A 327 10.76 -15.34 -8.31
N PHE A 328 11.30 -16.44 -7.79
CA PHE A 328 11.11 -17.74 -8.42
C PHE A 328 9.65 -18.20 -8.34
N ASN A 329 9.03 -18.09 -7.16
CA ASN A 329 7.66 -18.54 -6.94
C ASN A 329 6.65 -17.76 -7.79
N VAL A 330 6.81 -16.44 -7.91
CA VAL A 330 5.85 -15.53 -8.55
C VAL A 330 6.23 -15.26 -10.01
N ASP A 331 7.44 -14.75 -10.27
CA ASP A 331 7.82 -14.30 -11.62
C ASP A 331 7.99 -15.48 -12.59
N TYR A 332 8.34 -16.66 -12.09
CA TYR A 332 8.53 -17.87 -12.92
C TYR A 332 7.39 -18.88 -12.71
N VAL A 333 7.27 -19.48 -11.52
CA VAL A 333 6.36 -20.63 -11.34
C VAL A 333 4.89 -20.24 -11.52
N ALA A 334 4.45 -19.13 -10.92
CA ALA A 334 3.07 -18.66 -11.08
C ALA A 334 2.77 -18.22 -12.52
N HIS A 335 3.75 -17.67 -13.23
CA HIS A 335 3.66 -17.31 -14.65
C HIS A 335 3.44 -18.56 -15.52
N GLU A 336 4.32 -19.56 -15.40
CA GLU A 336 4.25 -20.77 -16.23
C GLU A 336 3.01 -21.61 -15.94
N ILE A 337 2.62 -21.74 -14.67
CA ILE A 337 1.36 -22.42 -14.34
C ILE A 337 0.15 -21.58 -14.76
N GLY A 338 0.26 -20.24 -14.76
CA GLY A 338 -0.73 -19.34 -15.37
C GLY A 338 -0.98 -19.67 -16.84
N HIS A 339 0.08 -19.93 -17.63
CA HIS A 339 -0.06 -20.45 -18.98
C HIS A 339 -0.75 -21.80 -19.03
N GLN A 340 -0.34 -22.77 -18.20
CA GLN A 340 -1.00 -24.09 -18.17
C GLN A 340 -2.51 -23.98 -17.85
N LEU A 341 -2.91 -22.97 -17.07
CA LEU A 341 -4.29 -22.62 -16.75
C LEU A 341 -5.00 -21.74 -17.80
N GLY A 342 -4.34 -21.41 -18.91
CA GLY A 342 -4.94 -20.76 -20.08
C GLY A 342 -4.69 -19.26 -20.20
N ALA A 343 -3.90 -18.64 -19.32
CA ALA A 343 -3.56 -17.23 -19.45
C ALA A 343 -2.54 -16.99 -20.58
N LEU A 344 -2.73 -15.90 -21.31
CA LEU A 344 -1.77 -15.36 -22.27
C LEU A 344 -1.00 -14.19 -21.65
N HIS A 345 0.10 -13.79 -22.30
CA HIS A 345 0.87 -12.63 -21.85
C HIS A 345 0.08 -11.33 -21.94
N THR A 346 0.32 -10.41 -21.00
CA THR A 346 -0.41 -9.13 -20.89
C THR A 346 0.40 -7.90 -21.32
N PHE A 347 1.71 -8.03 -21.51
CA PHE A 347 2.58 -6.90 -21.86
C PHE A 347 2.41 -6.41 -23.31
N ASN A 348 2.70 -5.14 -23.55
CA ASN A 348 2.60 -4.48 -24.85
C ASN A 348 3.87 -3.70 -25.25
N GLY A 349 5.03 -4.15 -24.78
CA GLY A 349 6.35 -3.61 -25.12
C GLY A 349 6.91 -4.12 -26.45
N THR A 350 8.09 -3.61 -26.79
CA THR A 350 8.82 -3.97 -28.03
C THR A 350 10.30 -4.33 -27.81
N GLN A 351 10.81 -4.05 -26.60
CA GLN A 351 12.23 -4.14 -26.28
C GLN A 351 12.62 -5.47 -25.63
N ARG A 352 13.83 -5.96 -25.93
CA ARG A 352 14.46 -7.17 -25.36
C ARG A 352 13.52 -8.37 -25.35
N ASN A 353 13.05 -8.83 -24.19
CA ASN A 353 12.23 -10.03 -24.08
C ASN A 353 10.75 -9.74 -24.44
N CYS A 354 10.35 -8.47 -24.51
CA CYS A 354 9.05 -8.04 -25.02
C CYS A 354 9.04 -7.96 -26.57
N THR A 355 9.57 -8.97 -27.28
CA THR A 355 9.51 -8.98 -28.76
C THR A 355 8.13 -9.42 -29.28
N SER A 356 7.92 -9.29 -30.59
CA SER A 356 6.73 -9.84 -31.26
C SER A 356 6.59 -11.36 -31.14
N TYR A 357 7.64 -12.11 -30.80
CA TYR A 357 7.56 -13.57 -30.65
C TYR A 357 6.95 -14.01 -29.32
N SER A 358 7.09 -13.20 -28.28
CA SER A 358 6.55 -13.48 -26.94
C SER A 358 5.23 -12.73 -26.71
N ARG A 359 4.98 -11.62 -27.41
CA ARG A 359 3.78 -10.81 -27.22
C ARG A 359 2.51 -11.50 -27.74
N ALA A 360 1.52 -11.67 -26.87
CA ALA A 360 0.19 -12.14 -27.24
C ALA A 360 -0.74 -10.96 -27.58
N SER A 361 -1.01 -10.75 -28.87
CA SER A 361 -1.71 -9.54 -29.35
C SER A 361 -3.15 -9.39 -28.86
N SER A 362 -3.82 -10.51 -28.58
CA SER A 362 -5.20 -10.60 -28.13
C SER A 362 -5.40 -10.25 -26.65
N SER A 363 -4.30 -10.16 -25.88
CA SER A 363 -4.32 -9.89 -24.43
C SER A 363 -3.29 -8.86 -23.97
N ALA A 364 -2.58 -8.21 -24.89
CA ALA A 364 -1.56 -7.19 -24.62
C ALA A 364 -2.18 -5.85 -24.13
N VAL A 365 -2.68 -5.86 -22.89
CA VAL A 365 -3.44 -4.77 -22.25
C VAL A 365 -2.59 -3.89 -21.34
N GLU A 366 -1.36 -4.28 -21.01
CA GLU A 366 -0.46 -3.52 -20.16
C GLU A 366 0.65 -2.83 -20.97
N PRO A 367 0.95 -1.54 -20.76
CA PRO A 367 2.01 -0.85 -21.50
C PRO A 367 3.40 -1.42 -21.20
N GLY A 368 4.31 -1.35 -22.17
CA GLY A 368 5.71 -1.76 -21.98
C GLY A 368 5.84 -3.20 -21.47
N SER A 369 6.63 -3.39 -20.41
CA SER A 369 6.83 -4.70 -19.78
C SER A 369 5.59 -5.29 -19.10
N GLY A 370 4.56 -4.50 -18.81
CA GLY A 370 3.54 -4.87 -17.83
C GLY A 370 4.06 -4.89 -16.38
N SER A 371 3.15 -5.01 -15.43
CA SER A 371 3.39 -5.06 -13.99
C SER A 371 2.75 -6.26 -13.27
N THR A 372 1.84 -7.00 -13.92
CA THR A 372 1.17 -8.18 -13.35
C THR A 372 1.82 -9.51 -13.75
N ILE A 373 1.43 -10.64 -13.12
CA ILE A 373 2.08 -11.97 -13.26
C ILE A 373 2.31 -12.40 -14.71
N MET A 374 1.39 -12.12 -15.63
CA MET A 374 1.53 -12.49 -17.05
C MET A 374 2.25 -11.42 -17.91
N GLY A 375 2.75 -10.36 -17.28
CA GLY A 375 3.69 -9.41 -17.87
C GLY A 375 5.12 -9.90 -17.74
N TYR A 376 6.04 -9.12 -18.30
CA TYR A 376 7.50 -9.34 -18.36
C TYR A 376 8.25 -8.25 -17.58
N ALA A 377 7.74 -7.91 -16.40
CA ALA A 377 8.31 -6.84 -15.57
C ALA A 377 9.81 -7.06 -15.32
N GLY A 378 10.64 -6.09 -15.72
CA GLY A 378 12.07 -6.06 -15.41
C GLY A 378 13.01 -6.74 -16.42
N ILE A 379 12.45 -7.28 -17.52
CA ILE A 379 13.20 -7.96 -18.59
C ILE A 379 13.02 -7.33 -19.97
N CYS A 380 12.38 -6.17 -20.05
CA CYS A 380 12.13 -5.45 -21.31
C CYS A 380 12.96 -4.18 -21.47
N GLY A 381 13.93 -3.90 -20.61
CA GLY A 381 14.88 -2.80 -20.80
C GLY A 381 14.22 -1.44 -20.60
N ASP A 382 14.30 -0.54 -21.58
CA ASP A 382 13.75 0.82 -21.43
C ASP A 382 12.20 0.82 -21.37
N ASP A 383 11.57 -0.30 -21.76
CA ASP A 383 10.12 -0.50 -21.64
C ASP A 383 9.70 -1.01 -20.24
N ASP A 384 10.64 -1.22 -19.30
CA ASP A 384 10.33 -1.75 -17.97
C ASP A 384 9.54 -0.76 -17.10
N LEU A 385 8.35 -1.18 -16.65
CA LEU A 385 7.52 -0.42 -15.72
C LEU A 385 8.00 -0.53 -14.27
N GLN A 386 8.55 -1.70 -13.92
CA GLN A 386 9.04 -2.05 -12.60
C GLN A 386 10.00 -3.22 -12.70
N LEU A 387 10.64 -3.52 -11.58
CA LEU A 387 11.75 -4.47 -11.54
C LEU A 387 11.30 -5.92 -11.41
N ASN A 388 10.31 -6.18 -10.57
CA ASN A 388 9.74 -7.51 -10.40
C ASN A 388 8.24 -7.39 -10.50
N THR A 389 7.59 -8.50 -10.81
CA THR A 389 6.14 -8.53 -10.96
C THR A 389 5.46 -8.38 -9.60
N ASP A 390 4.32 -7.71 -9.59
CA ASP A 390 3.49 -7.74 -8.39
C ASP A 390 2.70 -9.06 -8.33
N PRO A 391 2.52 -9.69 -7.14
CA PRO A 391 1.95 -11.03 -7.00
C PRO A 391 0.41 -11.03 -7.13
N TYR A 392 -0.11 -10.57 -8.26
CA TYR A 392 -1.51 -10.66 -8.68
C TYR A 392 -1.63 -10.72 -10.20
N PHE A 393 -2.72 -11.31 -10.66
CA PHE A 393 -3.07 -11.39 -12.07
C PHE A 393 -3.91 -10.19 -12.52
N HIS A 394 -3.68 -9.74 -13.76
CA HIS A 394 -4.56 -8.80 -14.45
C HIS A 394 -5.97 -9.38 -14.63
N SER A 395 -6.99 -8.52 -14.66
CA SER A 395 -8.39 -8.89 -14.96
C SER A 395 -8.51 -9.72 -16.24
N MET A 396 -7.79 -9.36 -17.30
CA MET A 396 -7.66 -10.15 -18.54
C MET A 396 -7.18 -11.58 -18.30
N SER A 397 -6.10 -11.78 -17.54
CA SER A 397 -5.59 -13.14 -17.23
C SER A 397 -6.57 -13.92 -16.36
N ILE A 398 -7.20 -13.26 -15.40
CA ILE A 398 -8.25 -13.84 -14.54
C ILE A 398 -9.43 -14.32 -15.38
N ALA A 399 -9.90 -13.49 -16.31
CA ALA A 399 -10.96 -13.83 -17.24
C ALA A 399 -10.63 -15.05 -18.10
N GLN A 400 -9.42 -15.11 -18.67
CA GLN A 400 -8.94 -16.24 -19.48
C GLN A 400 -8.88 -17.54 -18.66
N VAL A 401 -8.26 -17.51 -17.47
CA VAL A 401 -8.16 -18.67 -16.59
C VAL A 401 -9.53 -19.14 -16.11
N MET A 402 -10.40 -18.21 -15.72
CA MET A 402 -11.75 -18.57 -15.28
C MET A 402 -12.56 -19.17 -16.42
N LYS A 403 -12.44 -18.67 -17.66
CA LYS A 403 -13.06 -19.32 -18.82
C LYS A 403 -12.54 -20.74 -19.01
N PHE A 404 -11.23 -20.91 -19.02
CA PHE A 404 -10.64 -22.22 -19.25
C PHE A 404 -11.00 -23.26 -18.18
N THR A 405 -10.97 -22.86 -16.90
CA THR A 405 -11.21 -23.75 -15.75
C THR A 405 -12.69 -23.99 -15.43
N ARG A 406 -13.60 -23.19 -16.00
CA ARG A 406 -15.06 -23.30 -15.76
C ARG A 406 -15.82 -23.82 -16.97
N GLU A 407 -15.37 -23.55 -18.19
CA GLU A 407 -16.13 -23.87 -19.42
C GLU A 407 -15.35 -24.73 -20.42
N ASP A 408 -14.02 -24.58 -20.53
CA ASP A 408 -13.21 -25.32 -21.51
C ASP A 408 -12.60 -26.61 -20.91
N ASN A 409 -11.52 -27.11 -21.50
CA ASN A 409 -10.92 -28.40 -21.13
C ASN A 409 -10.48 -28.47 -19.66
N GLY A 410 -10.07 -27.35 -19.06
CA GLY A 410 -9.72 -27.29 -17.64
C GLY A 410 -10.89 -27.65 -16.72
N ALA A 411 -12.13 -27.44 -17.16
CA ALA A 411 -13.32 -27.81 -16.38
C ALA A 411 -13.56 -29.33 -16.27
N SER A 412 -12.91 -30.13 -17.13
CA SER A 412 -13.15 -31.58 -17.26
C SER A 412 -12.52 -32.44 -16.16
N CYS A 413 -11.59 -31.89 -15.38
CA CYS A 413 -10.95 -32.57 -14.26
C CYS A 413 -10.78 -31.63 -13.05
N GLY A 414 -10.13 -32.10 -11.99
CA GLY A 414 -10.05 -31.39 -10.71
C GLY A 414 -11.34 -31.51 -9.89
N ALA A 415 -11.19 -31.60 -8.57
CA ALA A 415 -12.31 -31.70 -7.65
C ALA A 415 -12.84 -30.30 -7.30
N VAL A 416 -14.15 -30.10 -7.39
CA VAL A 416 -14.78 -28.83 -6.99
C VAL A 416 -15.42 -28.99 -5.62
N VAL A 417 -14.95 -28.20 -4.66
CA VAL A 417 -15.58 -28.08 -3.34
C VAL A 417 -16.46 -26.83 -3.36
N PRO A 418 -17.79 -26.96 -3.19
CA PRO A 418 -18.66 -25.79 -3.11
C PRO A 418 -18.17 -24.81 -2.04
N SER A 419 -18.05 -23.54 -2.42
CA SER A 419 -17.74 -22.47 -1.48
C SER A 419 -19.03 -21.89 -0.91
N ILE A 420 -18.99 -21.47 0.35
CA ILE A 420 -20.07 -20.66 0.96
C ILE A 420 -19.81 -19.16 0.79
N ASN A 421 -18.62 -18.78 0.33
CA ASN A 421 -18.22 -17.40 0.05
C ASN A 421 -18.85 -16.93 -1.25
N ASN A 422 -19.37 -15.70 -1.26
CA ASN A 422 -20.07 -15.09 -2.37
C ASN A 422 -19.17 -14.05 -3.03
N ASP A 423 -19.20 -14.01 -4.36
CA ASP A 423 -18.44 -13.00 -5.10
C ASP A 423 -18.98 -11.59 -4.82
N PRO A 424 -18.11 -10.56 -4.72
CA PRO A 424 -18.53 -9.19 -4.54
C PRO A 424 -19.29 -8.69 -5.77
N GLN A 425 -20.36 -7.93 -5.53
CA GLN A 425 -21.08 -7.20 -6.59
C GLN A 425 -20.38 -5.87 -6.82
N VAL A 426 -20.05 -5.56 -8.07
CA VAL A 426 -19.22 -4.41 -8.45
C VAL A 426 -19.99 -3.52 -9.43
N ASP A 427 -19.79 -2.21 -9.27
CA ASP A 427 -20.33 -1.16 -10.15
C ASP A 427 -19.19 -0.19 -10.47
N ALA A 428 -18.79 -0.14 -11.75
CA ALA A 428 -17.74 0.72 -12.28
C ALA A 428 -18.23 2.17 -12.50
N GLY A 429 -19.54 2.43 -12.38
CA GLY A 429 -20.12 3.74 -12.60
C GLY A 429 -20.49 4.01 -14.06
N SER A 430 -20.62 5.29 -14.41
CA SER A 430 -21.06 5.73 -15.74
C SER A 430 -19.89 5.89 -16.72
N ASP A 431 -20.18 5.80 -18.01
CA ASP A 431 -19.23 6.20 -19.07
C ASP A 431 -19.06 7.73 -19.11
N TYR A 432 -17.87 8.20 -19.50
CA TYR A 432 -17.56 9.63 -19.58
C TYR A 432 -16.86 10.02 -20.88
N VAL A 433 -17.03 11.29 -21.27
CA VAL A 433 -16.22 11.95 -22.29
C VAL A 433 -15.32 12.98 -21.61
N ILE A 434 -14.00 12.85 -21.78
CA ILE A 434 -12.99 13.71 -21.16
C ILE A 434 -12.17 14.45 -22.22
N PRO A 435 -11.57 15.61 -21.90
CA PRO A 435 -10.60 16.27 -22.78
C PRO A 435 -9.28 15.48 -22.85
N GLU A 436 -8.57 15.60 -23.97
CA GLU A 436 -7.20 15.09 -24.09
C GLU A 436 -6.23 15.77 -23.12
N GLN A 437 -5.10 15.14 -22.84
CA GLN A 437 -4.02 15.65 -21.98
C GLN A 437 -4.45 16.10 -20.58
N THR A 438 -5.55 15.56 -20.06
CA THR A 438 -6.15 16.02 -18.80
C THR A 438 -6.24 14.88 -17.78
N PRO A 439 -5.81 15.09 -16.52
CA PRO A 439 -6.00 14.13 -15.44
C PRO A 439 -7.47 13.79 -15.18
N PHE A 440 -7.73 12.56 -14.75
CA PHE A 440 -9.07 12.10 -14.38
C PHE A 440 -9.04 11.09 -13.23
N GLU A 441 -10.19 10.89 -12.59
CA GLU A 441 -10.33 9.93 -11.49
C GLU A 441 -11.46 8.94 -11.75
N LEU A 442 -11.16 7.64 -11.66
CA LEU A 442 -12.13 6.56 -11.78
C LEU A 442 -12.60 6.18 -10.38
N THR A 443 -13.91 6.18 -10.15
CA THR A 443 -14.51 5.80 -8.86
C THR A 443 -15.67 4.86 -9.10
N GLY A 444 -15.60 3.68 -8.49
CA GLY A 444 -16.71 2.72 -8.50
C GLY A 444 -17.17 2.38 -7.10
N SER A 445 -17.92 1.30 -6.98
CA SER A 445 -18.36 0.77 -5.69
C SER A 445 -18.45 -0.74 -5.73
N ALA A 446 -18.44 -1.36 -4.56
CA ALA A 446 -18.71 -2.77 -4.44
C ALA A 446 -19.43 -3.10 -3.13
N PHE A 447 -20.20 -4.18 -3.17
CA PHE A 447 -20.89 -4.74 -2.02
C PHE A 447 -20.64 -6.24 -1.94
N ASP A 448 -20.31 -6.70 -0.74
CA ASP A 448 -20.06 -8.10 -0.42
C ASP A 448 -20.95 -8.50 0.75
N ILE A 449 -21.74 -9.56 0.56
CA ILE A 449 -22.71 -10.03 1.55
C ILE A 449 -22.06 -10.72 2.74
N ASP A 450 -20.87 -11.29 2.55
CA ASP A 450 -20.04 -11.91 3.58
C ASP A 450 -19.25 -10.88 4.39
N LYS A 451 -19.25 -9.61 3.94
CA LYS A 451 -18.62 -8.44 4.58
C LYS A 451 -17.10 -8.59 4.71
N GLN A 452 -16.48 -9.15 3.68
CA GLN A 452 -15.03 -9.29 3.61
C GLN A 452 -14.32 -7.95 3.38
N HIS A 453 -13.01 -7.95 3.66
CA HIS A 453 -12.15 -6.81 3.34
C HIS A 453 -11.85 -6.77 1.83
N LEU A 454 -12.57 -5.88 1.14
CA LEU A 454 -12.45 -5.72 -0.31
C LEU A 454 -11.20 -4.93 -0.71
N THR A 455 -10.57 -5.37 -1.80
CA THR A 455 -9.50 -4.64 -2.49
C THR A 455 -9.89 -4.39 -3.95
N TYR A 456 -9.61 -3.18 -4.42
CA TYR A 456 -10.04 -2.62 -5.69
C TYR A 456 -8.82 -2.39 -6.58
N SER A 457 -8.94 -2.74 -7.86
CA SER A 457 -7.98 -2.39 -8.91
C SER A 457 -8.74 -1.87 -10.11
N TRP A 458 -8.30 -0.71 -10.62
CA TRP A 458 -8.79 -0.12 -11.86
C TRP A 458 -7.76 -0.42 -12.93
N GLU A 459 -8.15 -1.07 -14.02
CA GLU A 459 -7.24 -1.64 -15.01
C GLU A 459 -7.70 -1.26 -16.42
N GLN A 460 -6.82 -0.73 -17.25
CA GLN A 460 -7.12 -0.55 -18.67
C GLN A 460 -7.16 -1.94 -19.33
N VAL A 461 -8.17 -2.21 -20.16
CA VAL A 461 -8.36 -3.51 -20.82
C VAL A 461 -8.27 -3.44 -22.34
N ASP A 462 -7.88 -2.28 -22.88
CA ASP A 462 -7.65 -2.12 -24.32
C ASP A 462 -6.36 -2.80 -24.77
N VAL A 463 -6.47 -3.60 -25.83
CA VAL A 463 -5.33 -4.03 -26.62
C VAL A 463 -5.05 -3.02 -27.73
N GLY A 464 -3.82 -3.01 -28.26
CA GLY A 464 -3.49 -2.12 -29.37
C GLY A 464 -2.14 -2.42 -30.00
N THR A 465 -1.63 -1.44 -30.75
CA THR A 465 -0.30 -1.53 -31.36
C THR A 465 0.78 -1.61 -30.28
N ALA A 466 1.79 -2.47 -30.46
CA ALA A 466 2.93 -2.54 -29.53
C ALA A 466 3.70 -1.21 -29.53
N SER A 467 4.09 -0.72 -28.35
CA SER A 467 4.73 0.58 -28.20
C SER A 467 5.74 0.62 -27.05
N ASP A 468 6.61 1.64 -27.05
CA ASP A 468 7.32 2.04 -25.84
C ASP A 468 6.35 2.64 -24.79
N VAL A 469 6.87 2.90 -23.59
CA VAL A 469 6.13 3.43 -22.44
C VAL A 469 5.86 4.95 -22.48
N HIS A 470 6.27 5.63 -23.54
CA HIS A 470 6.22 7.09 -23.70
C HIS A 470 5.43 7.55 -24.92
N SER A 471 4.93 6.62 -25.74
CA SER A 471 4.23 6.90 -26.99
C SER A 471 2.73 6.64 -26.87
N ASP A 472 1.92 7.59 -27.35
CA ASP A 472 0.49 7.38 -27.64
C ASP A 472 0.31 7.23 -29.14
N LEU A 473 0.05 6.00 -29.59
CA LEU A 473 -0.21 5.63 -30.98
C LEU A 473 -1.72 5.67 -31.32
N GLY A 474 -2.57 6.00 -30.34
CA GLY A 474 -4.03 6.11 -30.48
C GLY A 474 -4.81 4.85 -30.13
N ASP A 475 -4.18 3.68 -30.18
CA ASP A 475 -4.82 2.39 -29.84
C ASP A 475 -4.09 1.61 -28.74
N ASN A 476 -2.81 1.89 -28.49
CA ASN A 476 -1.99 1.19 -27.50
C ASN A 476 -2.41 1.51 -26.05
N PRO A 477 -2.30 0.54 -25.11
CA PRO A 477 -2.52 0.80 -23.68
C PRO A 477 -1.57 1.87 -23.16
N LEU A 478 -2.07 2.76 -22.30
CA LEU A 478 -1.35 3.91 -21.76
C LEU A 478 -1.12 3.84 -20.25
N PHE A 479 -1.92 3.03 -19.55
CA PHE A 479 -1.96 3.00 -18.09
C PHE A 479 -1.59 1.62 -17.54
N ARG A 480 -0.49 1.58 -16.76
CA ARG A 480 -0.03 0.43 -16.00
C ARG A 480 -1.03 0.04 -14.93
N VAL A 481 -0.88 -1.15 -14.37
CA VAL A 481 -1.64 -1.56 -13.19
C VAL A 481 -0.86 -1.28 -11.91
N TRP A 482 -1.57 -0.79 -10.90
CA TRP A 482 -1.06 -0.63 -9.55
C TRP A 482 -1.68 -1.69 -8.63
N LYS A 483 -0.95 -2.03 -7.57
CA LYS A 483 -1.42 -2.97 -6.54
C LYS A 483 -2.87 -2.70 -6.11
N PRO A 484 -3.70 -3.76 -5.98
CA PRO A 484 -5.03 -3.64 -5.41
C PRO A 484 -5.00 -2.87 -4.09
N SER A 485 -5.95 -1.96 -3.90
CA SER A 485 -5.99 -1.05 -2.77
C SER A 485 -7.34 -1.12 -2.05
N PRO A 486 -7.46 -0.75 -0.76
CA PRO A 486 -8.76 -0.71 -0.08
C PRO A 486 -9.63 0.49 -0.53
N HIS A 487 -9.19 1.27 -1.51
CA HIS A 487 -9.88 2.47 -1.97
C HIS A 487 -10.50 2.25 -3.35
N PRO A 488 -11.78 2.63 -3.55
CA PRO A 488 -12.48 2.42 -4.81
C PRO A 488 -12.12 3.45 -5.90
N THR A 489 -11.30 4.45 -5.56
CA THR A 489 -10.93 5.55 -6.46
C THR A 489 -9.48 5.43 -6.91
N ARG A 490 -9.24 5.46 -8.23
CA ARG A 490 -7.92 5.60 -8.85
C ARG A 490 -7.81 6.96 -9.53
N HIS A 491 -6.77 7.72 -9.18
CA HIS A 491 -6.40 8.92 -9.94
C HIS A 491 -5.47 8.51 -11.09
N ILE A 492 -5.68 9.11 -12.26
CA ILE A 492 -4.92 8.86 -13.48
C ILE A 492 -4.41 10.21 -14.03
N PRO A 493 -3.07 10.42 -14.05
CA PRO A 493 -2.04 9.56 -13.50
C PRO A 493 -2.09 9.44 -11.98
N ARG A 494 -1.29 8.53 -11.42
CA ARG A 494 -1.14 8.40 -9.95
C ARG A 494 -0.90 9.76 -9.29
N LEU A 495 -1.81 10.15 -8.40
CA LEU A 495 -1.89 11.50 -7.83
C LEU A 495 -0.55 12.03 -7.28
N LYS A 496 0.19 11.23 -6.50
CA LYS A 496 1.48 11.65 -5.93
C LYS A 496 2.50 12.07 -7.01
N ASP A 497 2.45 11.43 -8.17
CA ASP A 497 3.38 11.62 -9.28
C ASP A 497 2.93 12.83 -10.12
N LEU A 498 1.62 12.98 -10.31
CA LEU A 498 0.99 14.18 -10.87
C LEU A 498 1.32 15.44 -10.06
N LEU A 499 1.15 15.42 -8.73
CA LEU A 499 1.43 16.58 -7.85
C LEU A 499 2.93 16.94 -7.78
N ARG A 500 3.82 16.03 -8.17
CA ARG A 500 5.27 16.25 -8.27
C ARG A 500 5.74 16.61 -9.67
N ASN A 501 4.82 16.63 -10.65
CA ASN A 501 5.10 16.81 -12.06
C ASN A 501 6.17 15.83 -12.58
N LYS A 502 6.09 14.58 -12.13
CA LYS A 502 7.01 13.51 -12.53
C LYS A 502 6.23 12.20 -12.64
N LEU A 503 5.63 11.98 -13.81
CA LEU A 503 4.83 10.79 -14.08
C LEU A 503 5.69 9.52 -14.04
N ALA A 504 5.09 8.43 -13.57
CA ALA A 504 5.68 7.11 -13.68
C ALA A 504 5.60 6.61 -15.14
N ALA A 505 6.53 5.73 -15.54
CA ALA A 505 6.43 5.03 -16.82
C ALA A 505 5.11 4.23 -16.89
N GLY A 506 4.47 4.22 -18.06
CA GLY A 506 3.15 3.62 -18.27
C GLY A 506 2.01 4.37 -17.58
N GLU A 507 2.11 5.69 -17.42
CA GLU A 507 1.00 6.55 -16.93
C GLU A 507 0.85 7.76 -17.86
N LEU A 508 0.77 7.51 -19.17
CA LEU A 508 0.71 8.57 -20.18
C LEU A 508 -0.71 9.11 -20.32
N LEU A 509 -0.90 10.41 -20.13
CA LEU A 509 -2.17 11.05 -20.45
C LEU A 509 -2.43 11.00 -21.97
N PRO A 510 -3.66 10.70 -22.42
CA PRO A 510 -3.94 10.54 -23.84
C PRO A 510 -3.64 11.82 -24.61
N LEU A 511 -2.84 11.71 -25.68
CA LEU A 511 -2.49 12.80 -26.59
C LEU A 511 -3.41 12.84 -27.81
N THR A 512 -4.16 11.78 -28.02
CA THR A 512 -5.03 11.58 -29.18
C THR A 512 -6.46 11.30 -28.76
N ALA A 513 -7.42 11.64 -29.62
CA ALA A 513 -8.80 11.24 -29.44
C ALA A 513 -8.94 9.72 -29.60
N ARG A 514 -9.52 9.07 -28.59
CA ARG A 514 -9.60 7.61 -28.49
C ARG A 514 -10.69 7.17 -27.52
N GLU A 515 -11.14 5.93 -27.66
CA GLU A 515 -11.90 5.25 -26.61
C GLU A 515 -10.92 4.45 -25.74
N MET A 516 -11.16 4.44 -24.43
CA MET A 516 -10.43 3.63 -23.46
C MET A 516 -11.44 2.86 -22.62
N ASN A 517 -11.24 1.55 -22.48
CA ASN A 517 -12.06 0.69 -21.65
C ASN A 517 -11.31 0.37 -20.36
N PHE A 518 -11.98 0.58 -19.23
CA PHE A 518 -11.44 0.29 -17.90
C PHE A 518 -12.30 -0.73 -17.19
N SER A 519 -11.66 -1.76 -16.62
CA SER A 519 -12.29 -2.71 -15.73
C SER A 519 -12.00 -2.34 -14.28
N LEU A 520 -13.04 -2.24 -13.46
CA LEU A 520 -12.95 -2.29 -12.01
C LEU A 520 -13.03 -3.76 -11.58
N ILE A 521 -11.93 -4.30 -11.06
CA ILE A 521 -11.91 -5.61 -10.44
C ILE A 521 -11.82 -5.47 -8.92
N VAL A 522 -12.68 -6.20 -8.21
CA VAL A 522 -12.74 -6.22 -6.75
C VAL A 522 -12.55 -7.64 -6.25
N ARG A 523 -11.61 -7.81 -5.32
CA ARG A 523 -11.27 -9.08 -4.68
C ARG A 523 -11.67 -9.02 -3.21
N ASP A 524 -12.34 -10.05 -2.73
CA ASP A 524 -12.67 -10.23 -1.32
C ASP A 524 -11.54 -10.88 -0.50
N ASN A 525 -10.48 -11.30 -1.18
CA ASN A 525 -9.31 -12.00 -0.62
C ASN A 525 -9.59 -13.40 -0.04
N MET A 526 -10.78 -13.94 -0.27
CA MET A 526 -11.24 -15.28 0.13
C MET A 526 -11.64 -16.15 -1.08
N GLY A 527 -11.26 -15.70 -2.29
CA GLY A 527 -11.47 -16.41 -3.55
C GLY A 527 -12.69 -15.94 -4.35
N GLY A 528 -13.37 -14.89 -3.89
CA GLY A 528 -14.43 -14.22 -4.63
C GLY A 528 -13.93 -12.97 -5.35
N ILE A 529 -14.38 -12.84 -6.60
CA ILE A 529 -14.00 -11.75 -7.51
C ILE A 529 -15.24 -11.21 -8.18
N GLY A 530 -15.33 -9.88 -8.22
CA GLY A 530 -16.33 -9.16 -9.00
C GLY A 530 -15.64 -8.24 -9.99
N THR A 531 -16.27 -8.05 -11.14
CA THR A 531 -15.77 -7.15 -12.19
C THR A 531 -16.91 -6.35 -12.79
N ASP A 532 -16.66 -5.09 -13.09
CA ASP A 532 -17.54 -4.27 -13.93
C ASP A 532 -16.68 -3.33 -14.78
N GLU A 533 -17.20 -2.89 -15.93
CA GLU A 533 -16.44 -2.08 -16.89
C GLU A 533 -17.10 -0.73 -17.13
N MET A 534 -16.27 0.28 -17.41
CA MET A 534 -16.71 1.58 -17.88
C MET A 534 -15.86 2.07 -19.04
N LYS A 535 -16.44 2.91 -19.88
CA LYS A 535 -15.78 3.54 -21.02
C LYS A 535 -15.43 5.00 -20.74
N VAL A 536 -14.22 5.38 -21.12
CA VAL A 536 -13.75 6.77 -21.15
C VAL A 536 -13.41 7.16 -22.58
N SER A 537 -14.17 8.09 -23.15
CA SER A 537 -13.92 8.63 -24.49
C SER A 537 -13.13 9.93 -24.39
N VAL A 538 -11.99 10.01 -25.08
CA VAL A 538 -11.15 11.19 -25.14
C VAL A 538 -11.54 12.03 -26.35
N ALA A 539 -11.95 13.28 -26.11
CA ALA A 539 -12.25 14.25 -27.16
C ALA A 539 -11.03 15.14 -27.45
N ALA A 540 -10.78 15.39 -28.74
CA ALA A 540 -9.73 16.31 -29.17
C ALA A 540 -10.12 17.77 -28.84
N THR A 541 -9.41 18.37 -27.89
CA THR A 541 -9.64 19.75 -27.44
C THR A 541 -8.53 20.71 -27.89
N SER A 542 -7.47 20.19 -28.54
CA SER A 542 -6.24 20.89 -28.96
C SER A 542 -5.36 21.42 -27.82
N GLU A 543 -5.93 21.62 -26.62
CA GLU A 543 -5.25 22.08 -25.42
C GLU A 543 -5.82 21.33 -24.19
N PRO A 544 -5.04 21.13 -23.12
CA PRO A 544 -5.51 20.49 -21.90
C PRO A 544 -6.36 21.41 -21.02
N PHE A 545 -7.31 20.82 -20.27
CA PHE A 545 -7.97 21.52 -19.18
C PHE A 545 -6.98 21.67 -18.02
N ALA A 546 -6.52 22.90 -17.76
CA ALA A 546 -5.38 23.14 -16.88
C ALA A 546 -5.49 24.46 -16.13
N ILE A 547 -5.05 24.48 -14.86
CA ILE A 547 -4.88 25.73 -14.10
C ILE A 547 -3.68 26.48 -14.67
N THR A 548 -3.89 27.74 -15.05
CA THR A 548 -2.87 28.59 -15.69
C THR A 548 -2.32 29.69 -14.77
N SER A 549 -3.00 29.97 -13.66
CA SER A 549 -2.51 30.92 -12.65
C SER A 549 -1.29 30.36 -11.91
N ASN A 550 -0.19 31.09 -11.95
CA ASN A 550 1.08 30.75 -11.27
C ASN A 550 1.44 31.75 -10.16
N ASP A 551 0.63 32.77 -9.96
CA ASP A 551 0.85 33.93 -9.09
C ASP A 551 0.03 33.88 -7.78
N ILE A 552 -0.56 32.72 -7.45
CA ILE A 552 -1.30 32.51 -6.20
C ILE A 552 -0.30 32.37 -5.06
N ALA A 553 -0.53 33.11 -3.97
CA ALA A 553 0.36 33.11 -2.80
C ALA A 553 0.48 31.70 -2.17
N GLU A 554 1.70 31.30 -1.80
CA GLU A 554 1.96 30.02 -1.11
C GLU A 554 1.34 29.97 0.29
N LYS A 555 1.12 31.13 0.92
CA LYS A 555 0.50 31.26 2.23
C LYS A 555 -0.77 32.10 2.08
N LEU A 556 -1.89 31.49 2.43
CA LEU A 556 -3.20 32.11 2.37
C LEU A 556 -3.82 32.13 3.79
N ALA A 557 -4.65 33.13 4.06
CA ALA A 557 -5.39 33.25 5.32
C ALA A 557 -6.89 33.00 5.13
N PRO A 558 -7.59 32.43 6.12
CA PRO A 558 -9.04 32.39 6.13
C PRO A 558 -9.64 33.80 5.98
N GLY A 559 -10.60 33.96 5.08
CA GLY A 559 -11.21 35.25 4.71
C GLY A 559 -10.48 36.01 3.60
N GLU A 560 -9.33 35.53 3.12
CA GLU A 560 -8.62 36.08 1.97
C GLU A 560 -9.23 35.61 0.65
N THR A 561 -9.09 36.42 -0.40
CA THR A 561 -9.49 36.08 -1.77
C THR A 561 -8.28 35.94 -2.68
N PHE A 562 -8.33 35.00 -3.63
CA PHE A 562 -7.34 34.91 -4.71
C PHE A 562 -8.03 34.72 -6.06
N ASP A 563 -7.38 35.19 -7.13
CA ASP A 563 -7.87 34.99 -8.50
C ASP A 563 -7.32 33.68 -9.07
N LEU A 564 -8.22 32.78 -9.45
CA LEU A 564 -7.91 31.53 -10.13
C LEU A 564 -8.22 31.67 -11.63
N LYS A 565 -7.30 31.21 -12.48
CA LYS A 565 -7.49 31.17 -13.94
C LYS A 565 -7.15 29.79 -14.47
N TRP A 566 -7.92 29.32 -15.43
CA TRP A 566 -7.70 28.04 -16.09
C TRP A 566 -8.01 28.11 -17.58
N ASN A 567 -7.44 27.15 -18.32
CA ASN A 567 -7.84 26.88 -19.68
C ASN A 567 -9.11 26.03 -19.69
N VAL A 568 -10.20 26.57 -20.24
CA VAL A 568 -11.47 25.83 -20.39
C VAL A 568 -11.35 24.68 -21.38
N ALA A 569 -10.42 24.76 -22.36
CA ALA A 569 -10.17 23.70 -23.33
C ALA A 569 -11.43 23.17 -24.05
N ALA A 570 -12.38 24.06 -24.37
CA ALA A 570 -13.68 23.69 -24.98
C ALA A 570 -14.50 22.63 -24.21
N THR A 571 -14.14 22.34 -22.95
CA THR A 571 -14.81 21.31 -22.13
C THR A 571 -16.26 21.67 -21.80
N ASN A 572 -16.60 22.96 -21.83
CA ASN A 572 -17.96 23.47 -21.65
C ASN A 572 -18.86 23.32 -22.89
N LEU A 573 -18.37 22.72 -23.98
CA LEU A 573 -19.12 22.48 -25.21
C LEU A 573 -19.34 20.97 -25.44
N PRO A 574 -20.32 20.58 -26.28
CA PRO A 574 -20.45 19.18 -26.71
C PRO A 574 -19.16 18.69 -27.40
N PRO A 575 -18.75 17.43 -27.17
CA PRO A 575 -19.46 16.37 -26.43
C PRO A 575 -19.20 16.31 -24.91
N ILE A 576 -18.29 17.12 -24.36
CA ILE A 576 -17.87 17.03 -22.94
C ILE A 576 -18.92 17.66 -21.99
N ASN A 577 -19.49 18.81 -22.35
CA ASN A 577 -20.58 19.50 -21.62
C ASN A 577 -20.32 19.80 -20.13
N CYS A 578 -19.08 20.07 -19.73
CA CYS A 578 -18.75 20.50 -18.37
C CYS A 578 -19.13 21.98 -18.15
N GLU A 579 -20.36 22.24 -17.73
CA GLU A 579 -20.87 23.62 -17.54
C GLU A 579 -20.33 24.29 -16.26
N PHE A 580 -20.05 23.50 -15.23
CA PHE A 580 -19.63 23.99 -13.92
C PHE A 580 -18.40 23.26 -13.39
N VAL A 581 -17.62 23.96 -12.56
CA VAL A 581 -16.41 23.43 -11.91
C VAL A 581 -16.46 23.63 -10.40
N ASP A 582 -15.75 22.75 -9.70
CA ASP A 582 -15.54 22.75 -8.25
C ASP A 582 -14.06 23.03 -7.93
N ILE A 583 -13.83 23.85 -6.91
CA ILE A 583 -12.50 24.31 -6.50
C ILE A 583 -12.24 23.85 -5.06
N GLY A 584 -11.07 23.23 -4.82
CA GLY A 584 -10.65 22.77 -3.50
C GLY A 584 -9.14 22.64 -3.38
N PHE A 585 -8.67 22.14 -2.23
CA PHE A 585 -7.29 21.69 -2.04
C PHE A 585 -7.21 20.16 -2.11
N ILE A 586 -6.10 19.65 -2.64
CA ILE A 586 -5.78 18.23 -2.68
C ILE A 586 -4.34 17.98 -2.24
N MET A 587 -4.16 16.92 -1.45
CA MET A 587 -2.86 16.41 -1.03
C MET A 587 -2.53 15.04 -1.65
N ASP A 588 -1.27 14.60 -1.59
CA ASP A 588 -0.76 13.34 -2.14
C ASP A 588 -1.59 12.08 -1.78
N LYS A 589 -2.29 12.09 -0.64
CA LYS A 589 -3.13 10.97 -0.18
C LYS A 589 -4.57 11.00 -0.73
N GLY A 590 -4.90 11.91 -1.64
CA GLY A 590 -6.24 12.03 -2.23
C GLY A 590 -7.27 12.71 -1.34
N LYS A 591 -6.89 13.21 -0.16
CA LYS A 591 -7.80 14.00 0.68
C LYS A 591 -8.10 15.32 -0.03
N HIS A 592 -9.37 15.50 -0.38
CA HIS A 592 -9.88 16.70 -1.02
C HIS A 592 -10.62 17.58 -0.01
N THR A 593 -10.28 18.87 0.05
CA THR A 593 -10.91 19.87 0.92
C THR A 593 -11.60 20.93 0.05
N PRO A 594 -12.93 20.87 -0.16
CA PRO A 594 -13.63 21.77 -1.05
C PRO A 594 -13.68 23.21 -0.50
N ILE A 595 -13.59 24.19 -1.40
CA ILE A 595 -13.68 25.63 -1.10
C ILE A 595 -14.94 26.23 -1.73
N LEU A 596 -15.12 26.00 -3.04
CA LEU A 596 -16.21 26.53 -3.84
C LEU A 596 -16.73 25.44 -4.77
N ARG A 597 -18.03 25.41 -5.03
CA ARG A 597 -18.67 24.41 -5.91
C ARG A 597 -19.60 25.09 -6.90
N ASN A 598 -19.83 24.44 -8.03
CA ASN A 598 -20.74 24.85 -9.08
C ASN A 598 -20.49 26.29 -9.60
N THR A 599 -19.23 26.69 -9.79
CA THR A 599 -18.92 27.96 -10.49
C THR A 599 -18.87 27.73 -12.00
N PRO A 600 -19.30 28.69 -12.85
CA PRO A 600 -19.25 28.52 -14.30
C PRO A 600 -17.87 28.12 -14.83
N ASN A 601 -17.82 27.20 -15.78
CA ASN A 601 -16.61 26.82 -16.49
C ASN A 601 -16.25 27.85 -17.59
N ASP A 602 -15.89 29.07 -17.18
CA ASP A 602 -15.64 30.21 -18.07
C ASP A 602 -14.17 30.70 -18.09
N GLY A 603 -13.30 30.01 -17.36
CA GLY A 603 -11.84 30.22 -17.36
C GLY A 603 -11.33 31.09 -16.21
N ARG A 604 -12.19 31.63 -15.35
CA ARG A 604 -11.76 32.45 -14.21
C ARG A 604 -12.73 32.44 -13.03
N GLU A 605 -12.20 32.55 -11.83
CA GLU A 605 -13.00 32.77 -10.63
C GLU A 605 -12.19 33.53 -9.58
N THR A 606 -12.85 34.39 -8.79
CA THR A 606 -12.26 34.98 -7.59
C THR A 606 -12.71 34.18 -6.38
N VAL A 607 -11.80 33.38 -5.83
CA VAL A 607 -12.09 32.40 -4.79
C VAL A 607 -11.91 33.04 -3.41
N LEU A 608 -12.96 33.02 -2.59
CA LEU A 608 -12.90 33.41 -1.18
C LEU A 608 -12.64 32.18 -0.30
N ILE A 609 -11.58 32.21 0.49
CA ILE A 609 -11.34 31.19 1.52
C ILE A 609 -12.30 31.45 2.68
N PRO A 610 -13.19 30.51 3.05
CA PRO A 610 -14.13 30.71 4.14
C PRO A 610 -13.45 31.06 5.48
N LYS A 611 -14.10 31.87 6.31
CA LYS A 611 -13.65 32.07 7.69
C LYS A 611 -13.74 30.75 8.46
N GLY A 612 -12.73 30.45 9.29
CA GLY A 612 -12.63 29.16 9.98
C GLY A 612 -12.40 27.95 9.08
N PHE A 613 -11.85 28.15 7.87
CA PHE A 613 -11.44 27.04 7.00
C PHE A 613 -10.41 26.15 7.69
N ASN A 614 -10.47 24.84 7.42
CA ASN A 614 -9.54 23.88 8.00
C ASN A 614 -8.11 24.18 7.54
N PRO A 615 -7.10 24.05 8.42
CA PRO A 615 -5.71 24.21 8.02
C PRO A 615 -5.33 23.26 6.88
N VAL A 616 -4.53 23.79 5.97
CA VAL A 616 -3.99 23.12 4.79
C VAL A 616 -2.49 23.29 4.83
N HIS A 617 -1.72 22.23 4.57
CA HIS A 617 -0.26 22.26 4.65
C HIS A 617 0.36 21.72 3.36
N GLN A 618 0.91 22.61 2.53
CA GLN A 618 1.63 22.25 1.31
C GLN A 618 0.77 21.41 0.34
N GLU A 619 -0.47 21.83 0.10
CA GLU A 619 -1.42 21.15 -0.80
C GLU A 619 -1.60 21.92 -2.11
N ASN A 620 -1.97 21.23 -3.18
CA ASN A 620 -2.23 21.85 -4.48
C ASN A 620 -3.71 22.25 -4.56
N ILE A 621 -4.03 23.27 -5.36
CA ILE A 621 -5.42 23.58 -5.72
C ILE A 621 -5.88 22.52 -6.73
N LYS A 622 -7.04 21.90 -6.50
CA LYS A 622 -7.75 21.04 -7.45
C LYS A 622 -8.91 21.82 -8.04
N LEU A 623 -9.02 21.81 -9.37
CA LEU A 623 -10.16 22.30 -10.14
C LEU A 623 -10.79 21.10 -10.84
N SER A 624 -12.00 20.72 -10.47
CA SER A 624 -12.69 19.53 -10.99
C SER A 624 -13.89 19.95 -11.81
N CYS A 625 -14.24 19.21 -12.86
CA CYS A 625 -15.58 19.32 -13.42
C CYS A 625 -16.63 18.86 -12.38
N SER A 626 -17.76 19.54 -12.27
CA SER A 626 -18.76 19.22 -11.22
C SER A 626 -19.54 17.92 -11.50
N ASP A 627 -19.65 17.50 -12.76
CA ASP A 627 -20.44 16.34 -13.23
C ASP A 627 -19.65 15.39 -14.15
N ASN A 628 -18.33 15.52 -14.18
CA ASN A 628 -17.44 14.69 -14.99
C ASN A 628 -16.19 14.30 -14.16
N ILE A 629 -15.40 13.35 -14.65
CA ILE A 629 -14.30 12.73 -13.90
C ILE A 629 -12.94 13.44 -14.06
N PHE A 630 -12.83 14.40 -14.98
CA PHE A 630 -11.57 15.09 -15.25
C PHE A 630 -11.34 16.27 -14.30
N PHE A 631 -10.06 16.56 -14.04
CA PHE A 631 -9.65 17.65 -13.17
C PHE A 631 -8.27 18.22 -13.54
N ALA A 632 -7.97 19.39 -13.01
CA ALA A 632 -6.67 20.04 -13.09
C ALA A 632 -6.11 20.32 -11.68
N VAL A 633 -4.79 20.39 -11.58
CA VAL A 633 -4.10 20.75 -10.33
C VAL A 633 -3.14 21.92 -10.54
N SER A 634 -2.96 22.75 -9.50
CA SER A 634 -1.99 23.84 -9.56
C SER A 634 -0.56 23.31 -9.59
N SER A 635 0.33 24.07 -10.21
CA SER A 635 1.78 23.81 -10.22
C SER A 635 2.46 24.13 -8.89
N THR A 636 1.89 25.05 -8.12
CA THR A 636 2.38 25.50 -6.81
C THR A 636 1.56 24.89 -5.67
N LYS A 637 2.20 24.81 -4.50
CA LYS A 637 1.62 24.33 -3.24
C LYS A 637 1.26 25.49 -2.34
N HIS A 638 0.17 25.33 -1.61
CA HIS A 638 -0.42 26.37 -0.77
C HIS A 638 -0.62 25.85 0.65
N SER A 639 -0.54 26.76 1.61
CA SER A 639 -0.83 26.50 3.01
C SER A 639 -1.82 27.52 3.53
N ILE A 640 -2.85 27.02 4.23
CA ILE A 640 -3.81 27.86 4.95
C ILE A 640 -3.46 27.81 6.42
N THR A 641 -3.14 28.98 6.96
CA THR A 641 -2.89 29.10 8.39
C THR A 641 -4.20 29.00 9.18
N PRO A 642 -4.22 28.35 10.36
CA PRO A 642 -5.42 28.28 11.18
C PRO A 642 -5.95 29.68 11.52
N ASP A 643 -7.28 29.83 11.48
CA ASP A 643 -7.98 30.99 12.03
C ASP A 643 -7.95 30.93 13.56
N LEU A 644 -6.80 31.25 14.14
CA LEU A 644 -6.60 31.21 15.57
C LEU A 644 -7.39 32.35 16.25
N PRO A 645 -8.17 32.06 17.31
CA PRO A 645 -8.83 33.11 18.07
C PRO A 645 -7.79 34.02 18.71
N THR A 646 -8.05 35.32 18.76
CA THR A 646 -7.24 36.26 19.55
C THR A 646 -7.56 36.07 21.03
N LEU A 647 -6.53 35.88 21.85
CA LEU A 647 -6.55 35.89 23.31
C LEU A 647 -6.12 37.27 23.80
N SER A 648 -6.95 37.87 24.65
CA SER A 648 -6.65 39.13 25.33
C SER A 648 -6.71 38.93 26.85
N ILE A 649 -6.02 39.82 27.57
CA ILE A 649 -6.02 39.85 29.04
C ILE A 649 -6.91 41.03 29.44
N ASP A 650 -8.00 40.75 30.15
CA ASP A 650 -8.85 41.80 30.72
C ASP A 650 -8.21 42.42 31.97
N LYS A 651 -8.75 43.54 32.43
CA LYS A 651 -8.26 44.23 33.62
C LYS A 651 -8.24 43.30 34.83
N PRO A 652 -7.12 43.20 35.56
CA PRO A 652 -7.04 42.34 36.73
C PRO A 652 -7.95 42.87 37.84
N ARG A 653 -8.51 41.95 38.62
CA ARG A 653 -9.39 42.27 39.76
C ARG A 653 -9.02 41.45 40.99
N MET A 654 -9.39 41.96 42.15
CA MET A 654 -9.27 41.20 43.40
C MET A 654 -10.50 40.31 43.62
N GLY A 655 -10.27 39.10 44.11
CA GLY A 655 -11.32 38.15 44.44
C GLY A 655 -10.93 37.21 45.58
N LEU A 656 -11.77 36.21 45.82
CA LEU A 656 -11.50 35.09 46.72
C LEU A 656 -11.45 33.81 45.87
N ASN A 657 -10.46 32.94 46.10
CA ASN A 657 -10.44 31.61 45.48
C ASN A 657 -11.47 30.68 46.14
N GLU A 658 -11.58 29.44 45.63
CA GLU A 658 -12.50 28.42 46.15
C GLU A 658 -12.27 28.06 47.64
N MET A 659 -11.08 28.36 48.19
CA MET A 659 -10.72 28.13 49.59
C MET A 659 -10.96 29.36 50.48
N GLY A 660 -11.46 30.46 49.92
CA GLY A 660 -11.74 31.71 50.64
C GLY A 660 -10.51 32.58 50.88
N GLU A 661 -9.40 32.33 50.18
CA GLU A 661 -8.17 33.11 50.27
C GLU A 661 -8.18 34.25 49.25
N GLN A 662 -7.53 35.37 49.59
CA GLN A 662 -7.50 36.54 48.73
C GLN A 662 -6.59 36.31 47.51
N THR A 663 -7.11 36.50 46.30
CA THR A 663 -6.37 36.27 45.04
C THR A 663 -6.50 37.43 44.05
N LEU A 664 -5.45 37.61 43.25
CA LEU A 664 -5.46 38.50 42.09
C LEU A 664 -5.86 37.68 40.86
N ILE A 665 -6.93 38.10 40.19
CA ILE A 665 -7.56 37.38 39.08
C ILE A 665 -7.30 38.12 37.77
N TYR A 666 -6.69 37.46 36.80
CA TYR A 666 -6.53 37.93 35.42
C TYR A 666 -7.49 37.16 34.49
N PRO A 667 -8.57 37.78 34.02
CA PRO A 667 -9.47 37.13 33.09
C PRO A 667 -8.84 37.10 31.70
N LEU A 668 -8.71 35.92 31.12
CA LEU A 668 -8.30 35.74 29.74
C LEU A 668 -9.56 35.61 28.89
N LEU A 669 -9.66 36.43 27.84
CA LEU A 669 -10.81 36.48 26.94
C LEU A 669 -10.39 36.01 25.55
N LEU A 670 -11.15 35.10 24.96
CA LEU A 670 -11.04 34.76 23.55
C LEU A 670 -12.03 35.58 22.73
N SER A 671 -11.56 36.07 21.58
CA SER A 671 -12.41 36.68 20.55
C SER A 671 -13.59 35.81 20.11
N ASN A 672 -13.49 34.48 20.25
CA ASN A 672 -14.55 33.50 20.01
C ASN A 672 -14.48 32.33 21.00
N LYS A 673 -15.60 31.65 21.26
CA LYS A 673 -15.61 30.43 22.08
C LYS A 673 -14.65 29.37 21.53
N ALA A 674 -13.92 28.70 22.42
CA ALA A 674 -12.94 27.69 22.08
C ALA A 674 -13.62 26.50 21.38
N LYS A 675 -13.14 26.15 20.18
CA LYS A 675 -13.62 24.98 19.42
C LYS A 675 -12.94 23.67 19.87
N GLU A 676 -11.82 23.79 20.54
CA GLU A 676 -11.04 22.72 21.16
C GLU A 676 -10.52 23.20 22.52
N LYS A 677 -9.92 22.30 23.32
CA LYS A 677 -9.31 22.71 24.58
C LYS A 677 -8.05 23.54 24.29
N ILE A 678 -8.06 24.80 24.72
CA ILE A 678 -6.91 25.71 24.56
C ILE A 678 -6.10 25.71 25.85
N VAL A 679 -4.81 25.42 25.76
CA VAL A 679 -3.88 25.45 26.89
C VAL A 679 -3.10 26.77 26.85
N VAL A 680 -3.11 27.50 27.96
CA VAL A 680 -2.41 28.77 28.09
C VAL A 680 -1.37 28.66 29.20
N ASN A 681 -0.10 28.70 28.80
CA ASN A 681 1.02 28.81 29.72
C ASN A 681 1.22 30.28 30.07
N TYR A 682 1.41 30.58 31.34
CA TYR A 682 1.62 31.95 31.78
C TYR A 682 2.75 32.05 32.79
N GLN A 683 3.37 33.23 32.81
CA GLN A 683 4.33 33.62 33.83
C GLN A 683 3.91 34.95 34.42
N VAL A 684 3.93 35.04 35.74
CA VAL A 684 3.62 36.24 36.50
C VAL A 684 4.86 36.68 37.27
N THR A 685 5.23 37.95 37.14
CA THR A 685 6.36 38.55 37.87
C THR A 685 5.87 39.67 38.78
N SER A 686 6.19 39.56 40.07
CA SER A 686 5.97 40.63 41.06
C SER A 686 7.12 41.63 41.06
N THR A 687 6.85 42.93 41.10
CA THR A 687 7.90 43.96 41.26
C THR A 687 8.33 44.20 42.69
N VAL A 688 7.53 43.77 43.68
CA VAL A 688 7.76 44.08 45.11
C VAL A 688 8.62 43.02 45.80
N ALA A 689 8.45 41.75 45.41
CA ALA A 689 9.31 40.66 45.83
C ALA A 689 10.32 40.40 44.69
N LYS A 690 11.55 40.92 44.82
CA LYS A 690 12.64 40.52 43.91
C LYS A 690 12.72 38.99 43.88
N GLU A 691 12.38 38.41 42.74
CA GLU A 691 12.60 37.01 42.30
C GLU A 691 11.51 35.96 42.54
N GLU A 692 10.27 36.30 42.95
CA GLU A 692 9.17 35.33 42.84
C GLU A 692 8.46 35.43 41.48
N SER A 693 8.74 34.45 40.61
CA SER A 693 8.00 34.25 39.36
C SER A 693 7.07 33.04 39.49
N PHE A 694 5.77 33.27 39.34
CA PHE A 694 4.78 32.19 39.28
C PHE A 694 4.65 31.76 37.83
N THR A 695 4.81 30.46 37.56
CA THR A 695 4.47 29.88 36.26
C THR A 695 3.31 28.93 36.45
N GLY A 696 2.40 28.89 35.49
CA GLY A 696 1.24 28.05 35.58
C GLY A 696 0.62 27.77 34.22
N VAL A 697 -0.36 26.88 34.25
CA VAL A 697 -1.10 26.45 33.07
C VAL A 697 -2.58 26.53 33.39
N VAL A 698 -3.32 27.29 32.60
CA VAL A 698 -4.79 27.25 32.59
C VAL A 698 -5.28 26.68 31.28
N SER A 699 -6.51 26.16 31.27
CA SER A 699 -7.12 25.67 30.04
C SER A 699 -8.53 26.20 29.84
N ILE A 700 -8.80 26.69 28.63
CA ILE A 700 -10.14 27.08 28.19
C ILE A 700 -10.79 25.85 27.58
N ALA A 701 -11.87 25.38 28.19
CA ALA A 701 -12.60 24.21 27.73
C ALA A 701 -13.41 24.50 26.45
N VAL A 702 -13.74 23.43 25.70
CA VAL A 702 -14.59 23.53 24.50
C VAL A 702 -15.90 24.25 24.82
N GLY A 703 -16.27 25.25 24.03
CA GLY A 703 -17.48 26.06 24.19
C GLY A 703 -17.36 27.22 25.18
N GLN A 704 -16.22 27.37 25.88
CA GLN A 704 -15.93 28.51 26.76
C GLN A 704 -15.18 29.61 26.01
N GLY A 705 -15.41 30.86 26.37
CA GLY A 705 -14.69 32.02 25.80
C GLY A 705 -13.71 32.65 26.78
N THR A 706 -13.67 32.19 28.02
CA THR A 706 -12.93 32.85 29.11
C THR A 706 -12.31 31.84 30.05
N VAL A 707 -11.18 32.19 30.67
CA VAL A 707 -10.61 31.49 31.84
C VAL A 707 -9.91 32.49 32.74
N ASP A 708 -9.97 32.27 34.04
CA ASP A 708 -9.31 33.12 35.02
C ASP A 708 -7.94 32.53 35.40
N VAL A 709 -6.91 33.37 35.42
CA VAL A 709 -5.62 33.07 36.05
C VAL A 709 -5.63 33.67 37.45
N GLU A 710 -5.57 32.83 38.47
CA GLU A 710 -5.61 33.24 39.88
C GLU A 710 -4.22 33.16 40.51
N ILE A 711 -3.78 34.27 41.13
CA ILE A 711 -2.51 34.36 41.85
C ILE A 711 -2.80 34.60 43.33
N PRO A 712 -2.42 33.70 44.25
CA PRO A 712 -2.65 33.88 45.68
C PRO A 712 -1.85 35.05 46.23
N VAL A 713 -2.49 35.84 47.10
CA VAL A 713 -1.88 36.99 47.78
C VAL A 713 -1.72 36.65 49.26
N ASN A 714 -0.47 36.48 49.73
CA ASN A 714 -0.21 36.28 51.16
C ASN A 714 -0.39 37.60 51.93
N GLU A 715 -1.18 37.56 53.00
CA GLU A 715 -1.66 38.69 53.81
C GLU A 715 -0.59 39.57 54.50
N THR A 716 0.70 39.44 54.18
CA THR A 716 1.76 40.25 54.82
C THR A 716 2.45 41.28 53.94
N THR A 717 2.22 41.39 52.64
CA THR A 717 2.74 42.53 51.83
C THR A 717 2.00 42.68 50.50
N LEU A 718 0.81 43.27 50.47
CA LEU A 718 0.27 43.92 49.27
C LEU A 718 -0.87 44.89 49.69
N GLU A 719 -0.53 46.02 50.32
CA GLU A 719 -1.47 47.17 50.37
C GLU A 719 -1.83 47.58 48.92
N GLU A 720 -3.06 48.08 48.73
CA GLU A 720 -3.70 48.34 47.43
C GLU A 720 -2.87 49.22 46.46
N ALA A 721 -1.87 49.96 46.96
CA ALA A 721 -1.09 50.93 46.19
C ALA A 721 0.26 50.43 45.62
N GLU A 722 0.71 49.19 45.90
CA GLU A 722 2.07 48.71 45.52
C GLU A 722 2.10 47.60 44.44
N ARG A 723 1.02 47.38 43.71
CA ARG A 723 0.83 46.17 42.88
C ARG A 723 1.22 46.37 41.41
N VAL A 724 2.48 46.14 41.04
CA VAL A 724 2.80 45.83 39.64
C VAL A 724 3.16 44.36 39.50
N THR A 725 2.17 43.61 39.04
CA THR A 725 2.28 42.18 38.74
C THR A 725 2.11 42.04 37.23
N TYR A 726 3.18 41.68 36.52
CA TYR A 726 3.14 41.53 35.06
C TYR A 726 2.77 40.09 34.71
N LEU A 727 1.61 39.91 34.06
CA LEU A 727 1.23 38.64 33.44
C LEU A 727 1.76 38.60 32.00
N VAL A 728 2.56 37.59 31.69
CA VAL A 728 3.05 37.29 30.34
C VAL A 728 2.51 35.93 29.92
N ILE A 729 1.84 35.89 28.76
CA ILE A 729 1.40 34.63 28.15
C ILE A 729 2.55 34.07 27.31
N GLN A 730 2.88 32.80 27.51
CA GLN A 730 3.89 32.09 26.76
C GLN A 730 3.20 31.30 25.62
N GLN A 731 3.51 31.63 24.37
CA GLN A 731 3.04 30.89 23.21
C GLN A 731 3.84 29.59 23.01
N SER A 732 3.16 28.50 22.69
CA SER A 732 3.77 27.23 22.26
C SER A 732 4.30 27.30 20.83
N GLU A 733 5.16 26.35 20.44
CA GLU A 733 5.65 26.20 19.07
C GLU A 733 4.51 25.95 18.04
N THR A 734 3.39 25.36 18.50
CA THR A 734 2.14 25.22 17.74
C THR A 734 1.04 26.08 18.40
N PRO A 735 0.89 27.36 18.03
CA PRO A 735 0.01 28.29 18.73
C PRO A 735 -1.48 27.95 18.53
N GLN A 736 -2.25 27.91 19.63
CA GLN A 736 -3.71 27.69 19.61
C GLN A 736 -4.53 29.00 19.60
N PHE A 737 -3.87 30.15 19.71
CA PHE A 737 -4.47 31.48 19.73
C PHE A 737 -3.43 32.52 19.26
N LYS A 738 -3.90 33.69 18.82
CA LYS A 738 -3.05 34.89 18.63
C LYS A 738 -3.10 35.73 19.90
N LEU A 739 -2.04 36.44 20.25
CA LEU A 739 -2.07 37.45 21.33
C LEU A 739 -2.41 38.82 20.75
N GLU A 740 -3.22 39.60 21.46
CA GLU A 740 -3.46 41.01 21.12
C GLU A 740 -2.18 41.83 21.39
N GLU A 741 -1.79 42.75 20.49
CA GLU A 741 -0.47 43.42 20.46
C GLU A 741 -0.09 44.20 21.75
N THR A 742 -1.00 44.38 22.70
CA THR A 742 -0.86 45.16 23.93
C THR A 742 -0.93 44.34 25.24
N THR A 743 -0.83 43.01 25.22
CA THR A 743 -1.01 42.18 26.42
C THR A 743 0.16 42.24 27.43
N THR A 744 0.30 43.36 28.12
CA THR A 744 0.82 43.45 29.49
C THR A 744 -0.24 44.16 30.33
N ALA A 745 -0.93 43.43 31.20
CA ALA A 745 -1.89 44.04 32.11
C ALA A 745 -1.14 44.62 33.32
N THR A 746 -1.18 45.94 33.49
CA THR A 746 -0.69 46.63 34.70
C THR A 746 -1.88 47.05 35.57
N ASN A 747 -1.73 46.94 36.88
CA ASN A 747 -2.75 47.33 37.84
C ASN A 747 -2.38 48.69 38.44
N SER A 748 -2.66 49.80 37.75
CA SER A 748 -2.49 51.14 38.34
C SER A 748 -3.78 51.95 38.22
N GLU A 749 -4.47 52.16 39.34
CA GLU A 749 -5.42 53.25 39.49
C GLU A 749 -4.70 54.50 40.02
N SER A 750 -4.53 55.51 39.17
CA SER A 750 -4.41 56.89 39.65
C SER A 750 -5.11 57.82 38.66
N GLY A 751 -6.09 58.56 39.19
CA GLY A 751 -6.76 59.60 38.44
C GLY A 751 -5.85 60.82 38.24
N GLY A 752 -5.82 61.33 37.00
CA GLY A 752 -5.49 62.72 36.70
C GLY A 752 -4.05 62.99 36.24
N GLY A 753 -3.92 63.47 35.00
CA GLY A 753 -2.77 64.25 34.51
C GLY A 753 -1.67 63.42 33.85
N GLY A 754 -1.33 63.79 32.61
CA GLY A 754 -0.35 63.08 31.78
C GLY A 754 1.12 63.28 32.17
N PHE A 755 1.95 62.56 31.39
CA PHE A 755 3.41 62.43 31.35
C PHE A 755 4.01 61.22 32.09
N ASP A 756 4.67 60.39 31.24
CA ASP A 756 5.76 59.43 31.52
C ASP A 756 5.47 57.93 31.50
N VAL A 757 5.26 57.39 30.28
CA VAL A 757 5.41 55.95 29.95
C VAL A 757 6.73 55.65 29.19
N LEU A 758 7.54 56.67 28.89
CA LEU A 758 8.72 56.53 28.01
C LEU A 758 10.03 56.11 28.72
N MET A 759 10.06 55.94 30.04
CA MET A 759 11.33 55.78 30.77
C MET A 759 11.64 54.35 31.26
N VAL A 760 10.71 53.39 31.17
CA VAL A 760 10.93 52.01 31.66
C VAL A 760 11.42 51.04 30.55
N MET A 761 11.18 51.35 29.27
CA MET A 761 11.70 50.54 28.15
C MET A 761 13.22 50.65 27.94
N TRP A 762 13.92 51.60 28.57
CA TRP A 762 15.35 51.83 28.34
C TRP A 762 16.29 51.04 29.26
N LEU A 763 15.79 50.39 30.32
CA LEU A 763 16.64 49.65 31.29
C LEU A 763 16.63 48.11 31.12
N LEU A 764 15.76 47.56 30.27
CA LEU A 764 15.72 46.11 29.95
C LEU A 764 16.42 45.75 28.63
N LEU A 765 16.81 46.72 27.81
CA LEU A 765 17.52 46.50 26.53
C LEU A 765 19.05 46.42 26.65
N LEU A 766 19.61 46.54 27.87
CA LEU A 766 21.07 46.58 28.10
C LEU A 766 21.66 45.33 28.76
N SER A 767 20.90 44.26 28.94
CA SER A 767 21.39 42.97 29.47
C SER A 767 21.41 41.81 28.45
N TYR A 768 21.01 42.02 27.19
CA TYR A 768 21.00 40.95 26.17
C TYR A 768 22.14 41.03 25.11
N PHE A 769 23.09 41.94 25.25
CA PHE A 769 24.28 41.99 24.39
C PHE A 769 25.58 41.94 25.20
N ARG A 770 25.96 40.72 25.61
CA ARG A 770 27.37 40.33 25.86
C ARG A 770 27.51 38.81 25.95
N THR A 771 27.61 38.15 24.80
CA THR A 771 28.58 37.06 24.49
C THR A 771 28.24 36.44 23.13
N ALA A 772 28.61 37.12 22.06
CA ALA A 772 29.01 36.49 20.81
C ALA A 772 29.73 37.56 19.98
N ASN A 773 31.05 37.65 20.14
CA ASN A 773 31.88 38.37 19.19
C ASN A 773 32.94 37.38 18.71
N ASN A 774 32.77 36.91 17.48
CA ASN A 774 33.85 36.71 16.51
C ASN A 774 33.23 36.22 15.20
N GLN A 775 32.85 37.14 14.33
CA GLN A 775 33.36 37.17 12.95
C GLN A 775 32.96 38.48 12.28
N LEU A 776 33.99 39.17 11.83
CA LEU A 776 34.10 40.44 11.11
C LEU A 776 34.67 40.02 9.74
N TRP A 777 34.26 40.44 8.54
CA TRP A 777 33.83 41.75 8.04
C TRP A 777 33.25 41.63 6.61
N ASN A 778 32.49 42.66 6.23
CA ASN A 778 32.40 43.33 4.92
C ASN A 778 31.29 42.96 3.92
N LEU A 779 30.25 43.81 3.93
CA LEU A 779 29.39 44.18 2.80
C LEU A 779 30.12 45.09 1.79
N PRO A 780 29.68 45.13 0.52
CA PRO A 780 30.23 46.00 -0.52
C PRO A 780 29.43 47.32 -0.66
N MET A 781 30.11 48.40 -1.06
CA MET A 781 29.47 49.55 -1.71
C MET A 781 30.26 49.99 -2.95
N TYR A 782 29.54 50.00 -4.07
CA TYR A 782 29.64 50.79 -5.30
C TYR A 782 30.92 51.55 -5.66
N GLY A 783 31.41 51.29 -6.88
CA GLY A 783 32.24 52.22 -7.68
C GLY A 783 32.91 51.56 -8.89
N LYS A 784 32.33 51.72 -10.10
CA LYS A 784 32.94 51.50 -11.45
C LYS A 784 34.25 52.32 -11.62
N PRO A 785 35.11 52.16 -12.68
CA PRO A 785 34.94 51.47 -13.98
C PRO A 785 36.18 50.70 -14.52
N GLU A 786 36.06 50.24 -15.78
CA GLU A 786 37.10 50.11 -16.84
C GLU A 786 37.83 48.78 -17.14
N ALA A 787 37.64 48.38 -18.41
CA ALA A 787 38.62 47.92 -19.40
C ALA A 787 39.36 46.58 -19.20
N ASN A 788 38.88 45.51 -19.85
CA ASN A 788 39.35 44.99 -21.16
C ASN A 788 38.65 43.67 -21.48
#